data_AF-A0A9P8KB75-F1
#
_entry.id   AF-A0A9P8KB75-F1
#
_cell.length_a   1.000
_cell.length_b   1.000
_cell.length_c   1.000
_cell.angle_alpha   90.00
_cell.angle_beta   90.00
_cell.angle_gamma   90.00
#
_symmetry.space_group_name_H-M   'P 1'
#
loop_
_entity.id
_entity.type
_entity.pdbx_description
1 polymer ?
#
loop_
_entity_poly.entity_id
_entity_poly.type
_entity_poly.pdbx_seq_one_letter_code
_entity_poly.pdbx_strand_id
1 'polypeptide(L)'
;MPIQKIHARQVYDSRGNPTVEVDLGKYPGVTESGLHRAIVPSGASTGSHEACELRDGDKTKWGGKGVLKAVANVNDVIAPALIKENLDVKDQSAIDNFMNKLDGTPNKTKLGANAILGVSMAVAKAAAAEKRVPLYAHISDLAGTKKPYVLPVPFMNVLNGGSHAGGRLAFQEFMIVPSDAPTFTEAMRWGAEVYQKLKALAKKKYGQSAGNVGDEGGVAPDIQTAEEALQLITEAIEQAGYSGKMNIAMDVASSEFYKADAKKYDLDFKNPESDPEKWVTYEQLADQYKDLASKYPIVSIEDPFAEDDWEAWTYFSKVYDHQIVGDDLTVTNPAFIKKAIETKACNALLLKVNQIGTITEAIQAAKDAFSASWGVMVSHRSGETEDVTIADIVVGLRAGQIKTGAPARSERLAKLNQILRIEEELGDNAVYAGTKFRTSVNIAALGANSAVKKKSVAVAKPGRGANASFSKQGKLRKGQAGGRTGKPPGEGERKAMRKRVVLSNTNAVEVQGLDNFSVTNIHDAAIEGQVMGLSNEVIDALRATEAFKPTQGWSLFRRPATLVRKETAELARLMQEIETNKTSVRRVVYGERGSGKSVLALQAKAMALLKGWIVVHIPEAKELILGNSSYAPSNEPGVYNQPHFTAALLGQIAKANHTILSKLRLSRKHELSIPVQSNISLDRFAMMGAQDPEIACEIYNALWSELTAPSQDGEGLSRPPVVFTIDSVAHIMRDSAYMNADVQPIHAHDLAIVKHFFNLLSGKQNLPNGGMIFATDSGSNRPSIPGFDHAVARNAALAQKKEAPQWDPWVKVDQRSIDVLNGVDVWQIKGLSREEARSIMEYYARSGMLRQTVNDNLVAEKWTLSGGGIIGELEKGTVKTRI
;
A
#
# COMPACT_ATOMS: atom_id res chain seq x y z
N MET A 1 -17.50 12.88 -18.77
CA MET A 1 -18.47 13.20 -17.70
C MET A 1 -18.28 14.64 -17.27
N PRO A 2 -19.35 15.38 -16.92
CA PRO A 2 -19.21 16.75 -16.45
C PRO A 2 -18.63 16.81 -15.03
N ILE A 3 -17.76 17.80 -14.79
CA ILE A 3 -17.15 18.06 -13.48
C ILE A 3 -18.24 18.56 -12.51
N GLN A 4 -18.46 17.83 -11.41
CA GLN A 4 -19.52 18.18 -10.45
C GLN A 4 -19.04 19.06 -9.29
N LYS A 5 -17.78 18.90 -8.89
CA LYS A 5 -17.17 19.64 -7.79
C LYS A 5 -15.66 19.57 -7.93
N ILE A 6 -15.01 20.69 -7.63
CA ILE A 6 -13.57 20.81 -7.44
C ILE A 6 -13.39 21.42 -6.06
N HIS A 7 -12.43 20.93 -5.29
CA HIS A 7 -12.08 21.50 -4.00
C HIS A 7 -10.59 21.40 -3.75
N ALA A 8 -9.96 22.52 -3.38
CA ALA A 8 -8.57 22.55 -2.97
C ALA A 8 -8.41 22.73 -1.46
N ARG A 9 -7.29 22.21 -0.95
CA ARG A 9 -6.82 22.41 0.41
C ARG A 9 -5.30 22.56 0.46
N GLN A 10 -4.82 23.11 1.56
CA GLN A 10 -3.40 23.16 1.88
C GLN A 10 -2.97 21.84 2.57
N VAL A 11 -1.90 21.23 2.08
CA VAL A 11 -1.20 20.09 2.70
C VAL A 11 0.28 20.42 2.84
N TYR A 12 1.13 19.47 3.25
CA TYR A 12 2.57 19.67 3.44
C TYR A 12 3.38 18.83 2.45
N ASP A 13 4.43 19.42 1.88
CA ASP A 13 5.44 18.71 1.09
C ASP A 13 6.47 17.98 1.96
N SER A 14 7.41 17.29 1.33
CA SER A 14 8.46 16.49 1.96
C SER A 14 9.48 17.29 2.76
N ARG A 15 9.48 18.63 2.62
CA ARG A 15 10.31 19.56 3.39
C ARG A 15 9.51 20.25 4.50
N GLY A 16 8.23 19.92 4.65
CA GLY A 16 7.33 20.52 5.64
C GLY A 16 6.83 21.91 5.24
N ASN A 17 6.94 22.30 3.97
CA ASN A 17 6.34 23.54 3.46
C ASN A 17 4.91 23.28 2.96
N PRO A 18 4.02 24.28 3.06
CA PRO A 18 2.68 24.16 2.47
C PRO A 18 2.68 23.91 0.96
N THR A 19 1.74 23.11 0.45
CA THR A 19 1.45 22.96 -0.99
C THR A 19 -0.04 22.70 -1.24
N VAL A 20 -0.47 22.74 -2.51
CA VAL A 20 -1.86 22.63 -2.94
C VAL A 20 -2.22 21.16 -3.24
N GLU A 21 -3.28 20.67 -2.61
CA GLU A 21 -3.97 19.43 -2.96
C GLU A 21 -5.35 19.75 -3.55
N VAL A 22 -5.69 19.13 -4.67
CA VAL A 22 -6.99 19.28 -5.33
C VAL A 22 -7.71 17.94 -5.37
N ASP A 23 -8.98 17.96 -4.97
CA ASP A 23 -9.95 16.89 -5.14
C ASP A 23 -10.94 17.26 -6.25
N LEU A 24 -11.10 16.38 -7.24
CA LEU A 24 -12.13 16.45 -8.28
C LEU A 24 -13.18 15.36 -8.07
N GLY A 25 -14.45 15.75 -8.13
CA GLY A 25 -15.61 14.94 -7.79
C GLY A 25 -16.27 15.42 -6.51
N LYS A 26 -17.51 15.03 -6.25
CA LYS A 26 -18.20 15.43 -5.02
C LYS A 26 -17.40 14.98 -3.80
N TYR A 27 -17.44 15.80 -2.77
CA TYR A 27 -17.01 15.48 -1.42
C TYR A 27 -18.27 15.35 -0.55
N PRO A 28 -18.54 14.21 0.11
CA PRO A 28 -17.77 12.96 0.05
C PRO A 28 -18.33 12.02 -1.05
N GLY A 29 -17.63 11.90 -2.18
CA GLY A 29 -17.93 11.07 -3.35
C GLY A 29 -18.86 11.71 -4.38
N VAL A 30 -18.44 11.81 -5.66
CA VAL A 30 -19.20 11.71 -6.95
C VAL A 30 -18.47 12.47 -8.08
N THR A 31 -17.53 11.82 -8.75
CA THR A 31 -17.76 11.45 -10.16
C THR A 31 -18.39 10.05 -10.15
N GLU A 32 -19.03 9.54 -11.22
CA GLU A 32 -19.44 8.11 -11.25
C GLU A 32 -18.23 7.18 -11.03
N SER A 33 -17.01 7.70 -11.25
CA SER A 33 -15.73 7.01 -11.03
C SER A 33 -15.05 7.31 -9.67
N GLY A 34 -15.65 8.10 -8.77
CA GLY A 34 -15.13 8.36 -7.41
C GLY A 34 -14.55 9.76 -7.15
N LEU A 35 -13.62 9.85 -6.19
CA LEU A 35 -12.87 11.06 -5.83
C LEU A 35 -11.46 10.96 -6.42
N HIS A 36 -11.05 11.95 -7.21
CA HIS A 36 -9.76 11.97 -7.88
C HIS A 36 -8.89 13.07 -7.31
N ARG A 37 -7.73 12.72 -6.78
CA ARG A 37 -6.88 13.61 -5.99
C ARG A 37 -5.54 13.84 -6.64
N ALA A 38 -5.07 15.06 -6.61
CA ALA A 38 -3.75 15.46 -7.08
C ALA A 38 -3.09 16.40 -6.08
N ILE A 39 -1.79 16.21 -5.83
CA ILE A 39 -0.98 17.11 -4.99
C ILE A 39 0.17 17.67 -5.84
N VAL A 40 0.38 18.98 -5.76
CA VAL A 40 1.39 19.68 -6.55
C VAL A 40 2.74 19.70 -5.81
N PRO A 41 3.86 19.36 -6.48
CA PRO A 41 5.20 19.48 -5.89
C PRO A 41 5.73 20.93 -5.95
N SER A 42 6.82 21.21 -5.22
CA SER A 42 7.48 22.52 -5.15
C SER A 42 9.01 22.41 -5.24
N GLY A 43 9.67 23.38 -5.89
CA GLY A 43 11.14 23.43 -6.07
C GLY A 43 11.92 24.05 -4.91
N ALA A 44 13.25 23.91 -4.92
CA ALA A 44 14.20 24.63 -4.04
C ALA A 44 14.99 25.64 -4.87
N SER A 45 15.77 25.12 -5.81
CA SER A 45 16.29 25.79 -7.00
C SER A 45 15.15 25.89 -8.02
N THR A 46 14.77 27.11 -8.35
CA THR A 46 13.72 27.42 -9.32
C THR A 46 14.32 28.35 -10.35
N GLY A 47 14.40 27.90 -11.61
CA GLY A 47 14.77 28.76 -12.72
C GLY A 47 13.91 30.02 -12.75
N SER A 48 14.52 31.14 -13.13
CA SER A 48 13.87 32.46 -13.10
C SER A 48 12.67 32.57 -14.07
N HIS A 49 12.62 31.67 -15.06
CA HIS A 49 11.62 31.62 -16.12
C HIS A 49 10.48 30.61 -15.88
N GLU A 50 10.45 29.92 -14.72
CA GLU A 50 9.37 28.95 -14.38
C GLU A 50 7.98 29.62 -14.29
N ALA A 51 6.92 28.83 -14.53
CA ALA A 51 5.56 29.25 -14.19
C ALA A 51 5.44 29.50 -12.68
N CYS A 52 4.68 30.53 -12.30
CA CYS A 52 4.69 31.07 -10.96
C CYS A 52 4.02 30.14 -9.94
N GLU A 53 4.80 29.67 -8.96
CA GLU A 53 4.24 29.09 -7.73
C GLU A 53 3.68 30.21 -6.83
N LEU A 54 2.35 30.34 -6.73
CA LEU A 54 1.73 31.40 -5.95
C LEU A 54 1.81 31.10 -4.45
N ARG A 55 2.55 31.94 -3.72
CA ARG A 55 2.70 31.92 -2.25
C ARG A 55 2.00 33.11 -1.58
N ASP A 56 1.64 32.94 -0.31
CA ASP A 56 0.91 33.96 0.45
C ASP A 56 1.78 35.18 0.79
N GLY A 57 3.07 34.97 1.10
CA GLY A 57 4.00 36.03 1.51
C GLY A 57 3.82 36.52 2.96
N ASP A 58 2.89 35.93 3.71
CA ASP A 58 2.69 36.25 5.13
C ASP A 58 3.80 35.66 5.99
N LYS A 59 4.82 36.46 6.29
CA LYS A 59 6.00 36.04 7.09
C LYS A 59 5.62 35.51 8.48
N THR A 60 4.44 35.83 9.00
CA THR A 60 3.99 35.34 10.32
C THR A 60 3.48 33.88 10.27
N LYS A 61 3.24 33.32 9.08
CA LYS A 61 2.73 31.97 8.88
C LYS A 61 3.59 31.17 7.92
N TRP A 62 4.06 30.01 8.36
CA TRP A 62 4.91 29.10 7.55
C TRP A 62 6.11 29.82 6.89
N GLY A 63 6.65 30.85 7.54
CA GLY A 63 7.77 31.65 7.00
C GLY A 63 7.46 32.35 5.67
N GLY A 64 6.20 32.70 5.39
CA GLY A 64 5.79 33.32 4.12
C GLY A 64 5.38 32.31 3.03
N LYS A 65 5.50 31.00 3.29
CA LYS A 65 5.30 29.94 2.29
C LYS A 65 3.88 29.35 2.27
N GLY A 66 2.91 29.99 2.93
CA GLY A 66 1.50 29.60 2.83
C GLY A 66 0.99 29.57 1.38
N VAL A 67 -0.05 28.77 1.10
CA VAL A 67 -0.66 28.66 -0.24
C VAL A 67 -2.18 28.91 -0.21
N LEU A 68 -2.65 29.66 0.79
CA LEU A 68 -4.08 29.94 0.96
C LEU A 68 -4.65 30.76 -0.21
N LYS A 69 -3.85 31.65 -0.82
CA LYS A 69 -4.22 32.38 -2.04
C LYS A 69 -4.45 31.43 -3.22
N ALA A 70 -3.54 30.49 -3.46
CA ALA A 70 -3.68 29.49 -4.52
C ALA A 70 -4.88 28.57 -4.27
N VAL A 71 -5.09 28.13 -3.02
CA VAL A 71 -6.26 27.34 -2.61
C VAL A 71 -7.57 28.12 -2.82
N ALA A 72 -7.60 29.41 -2.50
CA ALA A 72 -8.75 30.28 -2.77
C ALA A 72 -9.00 30.43 -4.27
N ASN A 73 -7.95 30.63 -5.07
CA ASN A 73 -8.08 30.68 -6.53
C ASN A 73 -8.70 29.39 -7.11
N VAL A 74 -8.34 28.21 -6.60
CA VAL A 74 -9.00 26.97 -7.02
C VAL A 74 -10.48 26.96 -6.61
N ASN A 75 -10.78 27.20 -5.33
CA ASN A 75 -12.13 27.05 -4.79
C ASN A 75 -13.12 28.11 -5.29
N ASP A 76 -12.67 29.36 -5.41
CA ASP A 76 -13.53 30.54 -5.60
C ASP A 76 -13.52 31.03 -7.05
N VAL A 77 -12.51 30.68 -7.85
CA VAL A 77 -12.37 31.14 -9.25
C VAL A 77 -12.40 29.97 -10.24
N ILE A 78 -11.46 29.02 -10.15
CA ILE A 78 -11.32 27.94 -11.12
C ILE A 78 -12.51 26.97 -11.05
N ALA A 79 -12.85 26.52 -9.84
CA ALA A 79 -13.94 25.56 -9.62
C ALA A 79 -15.29 26.03 -10.18
N PRO A 80 -15.82 27.21 -9.82
CA PRO A 80 -17.10 27.66 -10.37
C PRO A 80 -17.05 27.89 -11.89
N ALA A 81 -15.93 28.38 -12.42
CA ALA A 81 -15.76 28.62 -13.86
C ALA A 81 -15.78 27.32 -14.67
N LEU A 82 -14.98 26.31 -14.28
CA LEU A 82 -14.91 25.03 -14.98
C LEU A 82 -16.22 24.22 -14.90
N ILE A 83 -16.87 24.22 -13.74
CA ILE A 83 -18.16 23.53 -13.56
C ILE A 83 -19.23 24.17 -14.46
N LYS A 84 -19.22 25.50 -14.58
CA LYS A 84 -20.15 26.24 -15.44
C LYS A 84 -19.89 25.97 -16.93
N GLU A 85 -18.61 25.91 -17.34
CA GLU A 85 -18.23 25.61 -18.73
C GLU A 85 -18.65 24.18 -19.14
N ASN A 86 -18.76 23.26 -18.16
CA ASN A 86 -19.31 21.92 -18.36
C ASN A 86 -18.55 21.08 -19.40
N LEU A 87 -17.22 21.23 -19.43
CA LEU A 87 -16.32 20.46 -20.30
C LEU A 87 -16.26 18.98 -19.88
N ASP A 88 -16.01 18.10 -20.86
CA ASP A 88 -15.80 16.68 -20.61
C ASP A 88 -14.39 16.45 -20.04
N VAL A 89 -14.29 15.78 -18.87
CA VAL A 89 -12.99 15.48 -18.24
C VAL A 89 -12.02 14.73 -19.16
N LYS A 90 -12.52 13.98 -20.15
CA LYS A 90 -11.67 13.28 -21.13
C LYS A 90 -10.94 14.20 -22.10
N ASP A 91 -11.41 15.45 -22.26
CA ASP A 91 -10.78 16.46 -23.09
C ASP A 91 -9.83 17.32 -22.23
N GLN A 92 -8.70 16.71 -21.88
CA GLN A 92 -7.66 17.35 -21.06
C GLN A 92 -7.21 18.68 -21.68
N SER A 93 -7.08 18.74 -23.00
CA SER A 93 -6.64 19.94 -23.71
C SER A 93 -7.65 21.08 -23.65
N ALA A 94 -8.95 20.80 -23.80
CA ALA A 94 -9.97 21.83 -23.63
C ALA A 94 -9.97 22.41 -22.21
N ILE A 95 -9.84 21.55 -21.19
CA ILE A 95 -9.84 21.97 -19.79
C ILE A 95 -8.59 22.78 -19.44
N ASP A 96 -7.40 22.31 -19.82
CA ASP A 96 -6.15 23.02 -19.59
C ASP A 96 -6.13 24.38 -20.31
N ASN A 97 -6.57 24.42 -21.58
CA ASN A 97 -6.68 25.67 -22.34
C ASN A 97 -7.68 26.66 -21.73
N PHE A 98 -8.79 26.16 -21.20
CA PHE A 98 -9.76 27.01 -20.49
C PHE A 98 -9.13 27.63 -19.23
N MET A 99 -8.42 26.84 -18.41
CA MET A 99 -7.75 27.36 -17.20
C MET A 99 -6.64 28.36 -17.55
N ASN A 100 -5.85 28.08 -18.58
CA ASN A 100 -4.80 28.98 -19.07
C ASN A 100 -5.40 30.32 -19.55
N LYS A 101 -6.54 30.29 -20.24
CA LYS A 101 -7.26 31.50 -20.65
C LYS A 101 -7.88 32.25 -19.47
N LEU A 102 -8.38 31.53 -18.46
CA LEU A 102 -8.96 32.11 -17.25
C LEU A 102 -7.91 32.87 -16.41
N ASP A 103 -6.70 32.33 -16.35
CA ASP A 103 -5.53 33.02 -15.82
C ASP A 103 -5.15 34.22 -16.70
N GLY A 104 -4.92 33.98 -17.99
CA GLY A 104 -4.66 35.01 -18.98
C GLY A 104 -3.26 35.63 -18.93
N THR A 105 -2.34 35.07 -18.13
CA THR A 105 -0.94 35.52 -18.06
C THR A 105 0.00 34.45 -18.64
N PRO A 106 1.14 34.83 -19.26
CA PRO A 106 2.08 33.86 -19.84
C PRO A 106 2.63 32.85 -18.81
N ASN A 107 2.93 33.31 -17.59
CA ASN A 107 3.58 32.51 -16.54
C ASN A 107 2.63 32.11 -15.41
N LYS A 108 1.31 32.13 -15.65
CA LYS A 108 0.29 31.69 -14.68
C LYS A 108 0.35 32.44 -13.34
N THR A 109 0.70 33.73 -13.38
CA THR A 109 0.95 34.57 -12.18
C THR A 109 -0.33 35.03 -11.50
N LYS A 110 -1.47 35.05 -12.19
CA LYS A 110 -2.74 35.53 -11.64
C LYS A 110 -3.39 34.49 -10.73
N LEU A 111 -3.51 33.26 -11.20
CA LEU A 111 -4.13 32.16 -10.46
C LEU A 111 -3.10 31.30 -9.71
N GLY A 112 -1.87 31.26 -10.21
CA GLY A 112 -0.80 30.39 -9.72
C GLY A 112 -0.73 29.08 -10.50
N ALA A 113 0.47 28.72 -10.98
CA ALA A 113 0.73 27.44 -11.64
C ALA A 113 0.38 26.25 -10.74
N ASN A 114 0.60 26.40 -9.42
CA ASN A 114 0.25 25.41 -8.41
C ASN A 114 -1.28 25.24 -8.21
N ALA A 115 -2.08 26.27 -8.46
CA ALA A 115 -3.55 26.14 -8.48
C ALA A 115 -4.02 25.38 -9.74
N ILE A 116 -3.51 25.79 -10.90
CA ILE A 116 -3.91 25.24 -12.21
C ILE A 116 -3.48 23.78 -12.35
N LEU A 117 -2.22 23.46 -12.02
CA LEU A 117 -1.69 22.11 -12.17
C LEU A 117 -2.45 21.09 -11.31
N GLY A 118 -2.81 21.46 -10.08
CA GLY A 118 -3.55 20.57 -9.19
C GLY A 118 -4.89 20.14 -9.79
N VAL A 119 -5.61 21.07 -10.44
CA VAL A 119 -6.84 20.77 -11.16
C VAL A 119 -6.54 19.93 -12.41
N SER A 120 -5.54 20.31 -13.20
CA SER A 120 -5.11 19.60 -14.42
C SER A 120 -4.82 18.11 -14.16
N MET A 121 -4.06 17.81 -13.11
CA MET A 121 -3.72 16.44 -12.70
C MET A 121 -4.94 15.67 -12.17
N ALA A 122 -5.81 16.32 -11.37
CA ALA A 122 -7.02 15.68 -10.85
C ALA A 122 -8.01 15.33 -11.98
N VAL A 123 -8.08 16.17 -13.02
CA VAL A 123 -8.85 15.92 -14.26
C VAL A 123 -8.31 14.69 -15.00
N ALA A 124 -6.99 14.60 -15.22
CA ALA A 124 -6.38 13.45 -15.89
C ALA A 124 -6.70 12.13 -15.15
N LYS A 125 -6.61 12.13 -13.81
CA LYS A 125 -7.00 10.96 -12.99
C LYS A 125 -8.48 10.61 -13.14
N ALA A 126 -9.36 11.62 -13.15
CA ALA A 126 -10.79 11.41 -13.33
C ALA A 126 -11.13 10.86 -14.72
N ALA A 127 -10.45 11.35 -15.76
CA ALA A 127 -10.60 10.90 -17.13
C ALA A 127 -10.13 9.45 -17.33
N ALA A 128 -8.98 9.08 -16.74
CA ALA A 128 -8.50 7.70 -16.74
C ALA A 128 -9.52 6.75 -16.09
N ALA A 129 -10.07 7.15 -14.94
CA ALA A 129 -11.07 6.38 -14.23
C ALA A 129 -12.41 6.30 -14.99
N GLU A 130 -12.85 7.36 -15.67
CA GLU A 130 -14.02 7.33 -16.56
C GLU A 130 -13.81 6.37 -17.75
N LYS A 131 -12.61 6.38 -18.34
CA LYS A 131 -12.22 5.44 -19.40
C LYS A 131 -12.01 4.01 -18.88
N ARG A 132 -11.94 3.81 -17.56
CA ARG A 132 -11.60 2.54 -16.89
C ARG A 132 -10.25 1.99 -17.36
N VAL A 133 -9.28 2.87 -17.51
CA VAL A 133 -7.89 2.53 -17.82
C VAL A 133 -6.97 3.09 -16.72
N PRO A 134 -5.80 2.47 -16.51
CA PRO A 134 -4.76 3.05 -15.66
C PRO A 134 -4.33 4.45 -16.15
N LEU A 135 -3.80 5.27 -15.24
CA LEU A 135 -3.41 6.64 -15.57
C LEU A 135 -2.33 6.68 -16.66
N TYR A 136 -1.30 5.82 -16.61
CA TYR A 136 -0.28 5.76 -17.68
C TYR A 136 -0.89 5.46 -19.06
N ALA A 137 -1.94 4.65 -19.14
CA ALA A 137 -2.60 4.34 -20.39
C ALA A 137 -3.40 5.55 -20.89
N HIS A 138 -4.03 6.30 -19.99
CA HIS A 138 -4.68 7.55 -20.36
C HIS A 138 -3.69 8.62 -20.82
N ILE A 139 -2.54 8.77 -20.15
CA ILE A 139 -1.47 9.67 -20.60
C ILE A 139 -0.93 9.24 -21.96
N SER A 140 -0.78 7.93 -22.19
CA SER A 140 -0.40 7.37 -23.49
C SER A 140 -1.40 7.73 -24.59
N ASP A 141 -2.70 7.68 -24.33
CA ASP A 141 -3.73 8.16 -25.29
C ASP A 141 -3.56 9.64 -25.62
N LEU A 142 -3.38 10.50 -24.60
CA LEU A 142 -3.22 11.95 -24.77
C LEU A 142 -1.95 12.29 -25.56
N ALA A 143 -0.88 11.55 -25.30
CA ALA A 143 0.40 11.72 -25.97
C ALA A 143 0.45 11.06 -27.35
N GLY A 144 -0.46 10.13 -27.66
CA GLY A 144 -0.46 9.38 -28.91
C GLY A 144 0.72 8.40 -29.02
N THR A 145 1.13 7.79 -27.90
CA THR A 145 2.32 6.93 -27.86
C THR A 145 2.04 5.51 -28.35
N LYS A 146 3.08 4.85 -28.86
CA LYS A 146 3.00 3.50 -29.44
C LYS A 146 3.09 2.41 -28.36
N LYS A 147 2.60 1.20 -28.65
CA LYS A 147 2.94 0.00 -27.85
C LYS A 147 4.19 -0.69 -28.43
N PRO A 148 4.94 -1.50 -27.65
CA PRO A 148 4.78 -1.75 -26.21
C PRO A 148 5.10 -0.50 -25.38
N TYR A 149 4.61 -0.48 -24.14
CA TYR A 149 5.00 0.54 -23.18
C TYR A 149 6.50 0.42 -22.87
N VAL A 150 7.11 1.52 -22.45
CA VAL A 150 8.53 1.53 -22.07
C VAL A 150 8.65 1.94 -20.61
N LEU A 151 9.23 1.06 -19.80
CA LEU A 151 9.57 1.36 -18.40
C LEU A 151 10.89 2.13 -18.36
N PRO A 152 10.98 3.19 -17.54
CA PRO A 152 12.13 4.09 -17.56
C PRO A 152 13.33 3.54 -16.80
N VAL A 153 14.54 3.94 -17.18
CA VAL A 153 15.71 3.81 -16.30
C VAL A 153 15.57 4.81 -15.14
N PRO A 154 15.65 4.38 -13.86
CA PRO A 154 15.62 5.29 -12.72
C PRO A 154 17.00 5.94 -12.51
N PHE A 155 17.08 7.26 -12.67
CA PHE A 155 18.24 8.08 -12.31
C PHE A 155 18.11 8.41 -10.82
N MET A 156 18.87 7.70 -9.98
CA MET A 156 18.70 7.77 -8.54
C MET A 156 19.72 8.71 -7.92
N ASN A 157 19.28 9.85 -7.39
CA ASN A 157 20.14 10.81 -6.68
C ASN A 157 20.61 10.20 -5.35
N VAL A 158 21.86 9.70 -5.30
CA VAL A 158 22.38 8.96 -4.15
C VAL A 158 23.31 9.78 -3.27
N LEU A 159 23.84 10.89 -3.77
CA LEU A 159 24.70 11.82 -3.04
C LEU A 159 24.36 13.26 -3.43
N ASN A 160 24.12 14.10 -2.42
CA ASN A 160 23.66 15.47 -2.57
C ASN A 160 24.78 16.46 -2.26
N GLY A 161 24.86 17.52 -3.06
CA GLY A 161 25.68 18.71 -2.84
C GLY A 161 24.89 19.99 -3.11
N GLY A 162 25.55 21.05 -3.57
CA GLY A 162 24.92 22.32 -3.95
C GLY A 162 23.99 22.87 -2.87
N SER A 163 22.84 23.38 -3.30
CA SER A 163 21.77 23.93 -2.43
C SER A 163 20.93 22.86 -1.72
N HIS A 164 21.15 21.56 -2.02
CA HIS A 164 20.41 20.43 -1.43
C HIS A 164 21.10 19.80 -0.21
N ALA A 165 22.33 20.21 0.11
CA ALA A 165 23.10 19.69 1.22
C ALA A 165 24.02 20.74 1.85
N GLY A 166 24.28 20.58 3.16
CA GLY A 166 25.38 21.28 3.82
C GLY A 166 26.76 20.84 3.29
N GLY A 167 27.82 21.55 3.66
CA GLY A 167 29.20 21.27 3.20
C GLY A 167 29.61 22.11 1.98
N ARG A 168 30.76 21.78 1.36
CA ARG A 168 31.38 22.63 0.31
C ARG A 168 31.13 22.19 -1.13
N LEU A 169 30.76 20.93 -1.37
CA LEU A 169 30.52 20.40 -2.73
C LEU A 169 29.52 21.27 -3.51
N ALA A 170 29.97 21.81 -4.64
CA ALA A 170 29.16 22.73 -5.46
C ALA A 170 28.09 22.05 -6.29
N PHE A 171 28.40 20.91 -6.94
CA PHE A 171 27.44 20.21 -7.80
C PHE A 171 26.30 19.64 -6.97
N GLN A 172 25.07 19.76 -7.48
CA GLN A 172 23.87 19.53 -6.69
C GLN A 172 23.56 18.05 -6.49
N GLU A 173 23.71 17.22 -7.52
CA GLU A 173 23.33 15.81 -7.46
C GLU A 173 24.29 14.88 -8.20
N PHE A 174 24.51 13.71 -7.59
CA PHE A 174 25.23 12.61 -8.20
C PHE A 174 24.33 11.37 -8.19
N MET A 175 24.03 10.91 -9.39
CA MET A 175 23.03 9.87 -9.63
C MET A 175 23.68 8.58 -10.13
N ILE A 176 23.16 7.44 -9.68
CA ILE A 176 23.45 6.14 -10.29
C ILE A 176 22.37 5.79 -11.33
N VAL A 177 22.80 5.13 -12.40
CA VAL A 177 21.99 4.85 -13.60
C VAL A 177 22.12 3.36 -13.96
N PRO A 178 21.20 2.50 -13.49
CA PRO A 178 21.22 1.05 -13.72
C PRO A 178 20.72 0.66 -15.12
N SER A 179 21.28 1.27 -16.18
CA SER A 179 20.83 1.07 -17.55
C SER A 179 21.06 -0.35 -18.10
N ASP A 180 21.95 -1.13 -17.49
CA ASP A 180 22.25 -2.51 -17.91
C ASP A 180 21.42 -3.56 -17.16
N ALA A 181 20.55 -3.13 -16.25
CA ALA A 181 19.60 -4.03 -15.61
C ALA A 181 18.58 -4.58 -16.63
N PRO A 182 18.13 -5.84 -16.47
CA PRO A 182 17.21 -6.46 -17.43
C PRO A 182 15.76 -5.95 -17.31
N THR A 183 15.36 -5.46 -16.14
CA THR A 183 14.00 -5.02 -15.81
C THR A 183 14.03 -3.82 -14.86
N PHE A 184 12.91 -3.13 -14.69
CA PHE A 184 12.81 -2.05 -13.71
C PHE A 184 12.95 -2.58 -12.28
N THR A 185 12.38 -3.75 -11.99
CA THR A 185 12.57 -4.46 -10.72
C THR A 185 14.04 -4.70 -10.39
N GLU A 186 14.82 -5.19 -11.34
CA GLU A 186 16.26 -5.41 -11.13
C GLU A 186 17.03 -4.08 -11.02
N ALA A 187 16.68 -3.07 -11.82
CA ALA A 187 17.25 -1.73 -11.71
C ALA A 187 17.03 -1.13 -10.31
N MET A 188 15.83 -1.31 -9.75
CA MET A 188 15.49 -0.91 -8.39
C MET A 188 16.31 -1.64 -7.34
N ARG A 189 16.49 -2.95 -7.50
CA ARG A 189 17.31 -3.77 -6.59
C ARG A 189 18.77 -3.31 -6.60
N TRP A 190 19.37 -3.18 -7.79
CA TRP A 190 20.77 -2.78 -7.94
C TRP A 190 21.00 -1.39 -7.34
N GLY A 191 20.13 -0.43 -7.65
CA GLY A 191 20.23 0.92 -7.12
C GLY A 191 20.10 0.98 -5.60
N ALA A 192 19.17 0.21 -5.01
CA ALA A 192 19.01 0.14 -3.56
C ALA A 192 20.23 -0.49 -2.86
N GLU A 193 20.81 -1.55 -3.42
CA GLU A 193 22.00 -2.21 -2.87
C GLU A 193 23.22 -1.26 -2.91
N VAL A 194 23.46 -0.59 -4.05
CA VAL A 194 24.52 0.42 -4.18
C VAL A 194 24.32 1.56 -3.19
N TYR A 195 23.09 2.08 -3.05
CA TYR A 195 22.80 3.15 -2.10
C TYR A 195 23.10 2.75 -0.64
N GLN A 196 22.80 1.52 -0.23
CA GLN A 196 23.15 1.06 1.13
C GLN A 196 24.66 0.92 1.32
N LYS A 197 25.41 0.49 0.29
CA LYS A 197 26.88 0.45 0.32
C LYS A 197 27.46 1.86 0.42
N LEU A 198 26.99 2.78 -0.41
CA LEU A 198 27.39 4.18 -0.40
C LEU A 198 27.14 4.81 0.98
N LYS A 199 25.97 4.57 1.56
CA LYS A 199 25.62 5.07 2.89
C LYS A 199 26.54 4.54 3.98
N ALA A 200 26.93 3.26 3.91
CA ALA A 200 27.89 2.69 4.83
C ALA A 200 29.30 3.28 4.65
N LEU A 201 29.72 3.50 3.40
CA LEU A 201 31.01 4.13 3.07
C LEU A 201 31.09 5.58 3.53
N ALA A 202 30.05 6.37 3.27
CA ALA A 202 29.96 7.76 3.74
C ALA A 202 30.12 7.82 5.26
N LYS A 203 29.40 6.95 6.00
CA LYS A 203 29.51 6.86 7.45
C LYS A 203 30.90 6.46 7.94
N LYS A 204 31.54 5.54 7.23
CA LYS A 204 32.88 5.03 7.58
C LYS A 204 33.95 6.10 7.36
N LYS A 205 33.90 6.83 6.24
CA LYS A 205 34.94 7.78 5.83
C LYS A 205 34.76 9.17 6.46
N TYR A 206 33.51 9.65 6.60
CA TYR A 206 33.20 11.01 7.04
C TYR A 206 32.41 11.06 8.37
N GLY A 207 32.19 9.92 9.03
CA GLY A 207 31.51 9.83 10.32
C GLY A 207 30.00 9.60 10.23
N GLN A 208 29.37 9.26 11.36
CA GLN A 208 27.98 8.79 11.38
C GLN A 208 26.95 9.77 10.80
N SER A 209 27.15 11.08 11.02
CA SER A 209 26.27 12.14 10.51
C SER A 209 26.30 12.26 8.99
N ALA A 210 27.39 11.86 8.31
CA ALA A 210 27.48 11.86 6.85
C ALA A 210 26.51 10.87 6.19
N GLY A 211 25.97 9.91 6.95
CA GLY A 211 24.89 9.02 6.49
C GLY A 211 23.49 9.61 6.64
N ASN A 212 23.35 10.85 7.14
CA ASN A 212 22.09 11.58 7.03
C ASN A 212 21.80 11.89 5.56
N VAL A 213 20.52 12.15 5.26
CA VAL A 213 20.06 12.32 3.90
C VAL A 213 19.59 13.74 3.64
N GLY A 214 19.86 14.25 2.44
CA GLY A 214 19.33 15.53 1.96
C GLY A 214 17.84 15.45 1.61
N ASP A 215 17.34 16.51 0.99
CA ASP A 215 15.92 16.65 0.62
C ASP A 215 15.42 15.50 -0.27
N GLU A 216 16.30 14.95 -1.10
CA GLU A 216 15.98 13.92 -2.11
C GLU A 216 16.43 12.50 -1.74
N GLY A 217 16.91 12.33 -0.51
CA GLY A 217 17.23 11.03 0.06
C GLY A 217 18.67 10.56 -0.15
N GLY A 218 19.47 11.23 -1.00
CA GLY A 218 20.90 10.95 -1.14
C GLY A 218 21.67 11.34 0.13
N VAL A 219 22.82 10.71 0.36
CA VAL A 219 23.68 11.05 1.50
C VAL A 219 24.34 12.42 1.29
N ALA A 220 24.66 13.11 2.39
CA ALA A 220 25.26 14.44 2.36
C ALA A 220 26.58 14.47 3.17
N PRO A 221 27.63 13.74 2.73
CA PRO A 221 28.95 13.83 3.33
C PRO A 221 29.59 15.21 3.08
N ASP A 222 30.43 15.67 3.99
CA ASP A 222 31.18 16.92 3.84
C ASP A 222 32.37 16.72 2.87
N ILE A 223 32.04 16.69 1.59
CA ILE A 223 32.96 16.52 0.46
C ILE A 223 33.21 17.89 -0.18
N GLN A 224 34.41 18.08 -0.74
CA GLN A 224 34.76 19.35 -1.40
C GLN A 224 34.70 19.29 -2.93
N THR A 225 35.00 18.14 -3.55
CA THR A 225 35.18 18.04 -5.00
C THR A 225 34.24 17.02 -5.63
N ALA A 226 33.87 17.24 -6.90
CA ALA A 226 33.07 16.29 -7.67
C ALA A 226 33.80 14.94 -7.85
N GLU A 227 35.13 14.98 -8.04
CA GLU A 227 35.99 13.80 -8.12
C GLU A 227 35.84 12.92 -6.87
N GLU A 228 35.90 13.49 -5.67
CA GLU A 228 35.77 12.74 -4.43
C GLU A 228 34.38 12.10 -4.27
N ALA A 229 33.32 12.80 -4.70
CA ALA A 229 31.96 12.25 -4.72
C ALA A 229 31.85 11.05 -5.70
N LEU A 230 32.42 11.19 -6.90
CA LEU A 230 32.43 10.15 -7.93
C LEU A 230 33.26 8.93 -7.52
N GLN A 231 34.40 9.12 -6.85
CA GLN A 231 35.19 8.02 -6.26
C GLN A 231 34.38 7.23 -5.25
N LEU A 232 33.68 7.93 -4.34
CA LEU A 232 32.87 7.28 -3.31
C LEU A 232 31.72 6.46 -3.91
N ILE A 233 31.07 6.98 -4.95
CA ILE A 233 30.01 6.27 -5.69
C ILE A 233 30.57 5.06 -6.43
N THR A 234 31.72 5.22 -7.09
CA THR A 234 32.37 4.12 -7.83
C THR A 234 32.78 2.99 -6.88
N GLU A 235 33.37 3.31 -5.73
CA GLU A 235 33.67 2.32 -4.68
C GLU A 235 32.41 1.61 -4.19
N ALA A 236 31.28 2.33 -4.04
CA ALA A 236 30.01 1.72 -3.65
C ALA A 236 29.44 0.76 -4.71
N ILE A 237 29.57 1.12 -6.00
CA ILE A 237 29.17 0.27 -7.14
C ILE A 237 30.01 -1.02 -7.14
N GLU A 238 31.32 -0.90 -6.94
CA GLU A 238 32.23 -2.04 -6.84
C GLU A 238 31.88 -2.96 -5.67
N GLN A 239 31.68 -2.41 -4.47
CA GLN A 239 31.33 -3.18 -3.27
C GLN A 239 29.95 -3.85 -3.34
N ALA A 240 29.07 -3.37 -4.21
CA ALA A 240 27.77 -3.98 -4.48
C ALA A 240 27.84 -5.07 -5.57
N GLY A 241 28.96 -5.21 -6.28
CA GLY A 241 29.15 -6.21 -7.34
C GLY A 241 28.60 -5.79 -8.71
N TYR A 242 28.44 -4.49 -8.96
CA TYR A 242 27.90 -3.93 -10.20
C TYR A 242 28.93 -3.16 -11.05
N SER A 243 30.23 -3.40 -10.84
CA SER A 243 31.30 -2.83 -11.65
C SER A 243 31.05 -3.05 -13.14
N GLY A 244 31.09 -1.97 -13.93
CA GLY A 244 30.86 -2.00 -15.37
C GLY A 244 29.41 -2.29 -15.79
N LYS A 245 28.45 -2.30 -14.86
CA LYS A 245 27.00 -2.52 -15.12
C LYS A 245 26.12 -1.35 -14.65
N MET A 246 26.75 -0.28 -14.17
CA MET A 246 26.09 0.89 -13.59
C MET A 246 26.80 2.14 -14.10
N ASN A 247 26.03 3.05 -14.67
CA ASN A 247 26.51 4.34 -15.12
C ASN A 247 26.23 5.42 -14.05
N ILE A 248 26.78 6.61 -14.26
CA ILE A 248 26.61 7.77 -13.39
C ILE A 248 25.99 8.92 -14.21
N ALA A 249 25.21 9.76 -13.54
CA ALA A 249 24.77 11.04 -14.07
C ALA A 249 24.97 12.13 -13.01
N MET A 250 25.04 13.39 -13.45
CA MET A 250 25.19 14.54 -12.56
C MET A 250 24.15 15.59 -12.89
N ASP A 251 23.62 16.24 -11.85
CA ASP A 251 22.99 17.55 -11.97
C ASP A 251 23.89 18.57 -11.29
N VAL A 252 24.37 19.51 -12.10
CA VAL A 252 25.31 20.52 -11.66
C VAL A 252 24.56 21.69 -11.00
N ALA A 253 23.39 22.05 -11.52
CA ALA A 253 22.63 23.25 -11.14
C ALA A 253 23.49 24.53 -11.12
N SER A 254 24.27 24.75 -12.18
CA SER A 254 25.34 25.75 -12.18
C SER A 254 24.87 27.21 -12.10
N SER A 255 23.59 27.48 -12.38
CA SER A 255 22.96 28.79 -12.12
C SER A 255 23.15 29.25 -10.68
N GLU A 256 23.13 28.33 -9.71
CA GLU A 256 23.28 28.61 -8.27
C GLU A 256 24.65 29.20 -7.90
N PHE A 257 25.66 28.96 -8.74
CA PHE A 257 27.04 29.40 -8.50
C PHE A 257 27.64 30.18 -9.66
N TYR A 258 26.81 30.65 -10.59
CA TYR A 258 27.23 31.54 -11.65
C TYR A 258 27.32 32.98 -11.16
N LYS A 259 28.41 33.67 -11.51
CA LYS A 259 28.67 35.06 -11.16
C LYS A 259 28.55 35.90 -12.43
N ALA A 260 27.33 36.38 -12.68
CA ALA A 260 26.96 37.07 -13.93
C ALA A 260 27.89 38.26 -14.27
N ASP A 261 28.26 39.06 -13.26
CA ASP A 261 29.14 40.24 -13.46
C ASP A 261 30.54 39.85 -13.96
N ALA A 262 31.05 38.69 -13.51
CA ALA A 262 32.36 38.18 -13.88
C ALA A 262 32.32 37.21 -15.08
N LYS A 263 31.12 36.75 -15.48
CA LYS A 263 30.90 35.65 -16.44
C LYS A 263 31.71 34.39 -16.12
N LYS A 264 31.69 34.01 -14.84
CA LYS A 264 32.47 32.88 -14.31
C LYS A 264 31.63 32.06 -13.32
N TYR A 265 32.11 30.86 -13.02
CA TYR A 265 31.48 29.89 -12.13
C TYR A 265 32.31 29.69 -10.86
N ASP A 266 31.65 29.79 -9.71
CA ASP A 266 32.25 29.69 -8.38
C ASP A 266 32.03 28.30 -7.78
N LEU A 267 32.98 27.38 -8.00
CA LEU A 267 32.89 26.01 -7.48
C LEU A 267 33.04 25.90 -5.95
N ASP A 268 33.13 27.02 -5.24
CA ASP A 268 33.19 27.11 -3.78
C ASP A 268 32.14 28.11 -3.25
N PHE A 269 31.04 28.34 -3.98
CA PHE A 269 30.06 29.40 -3.68
C PHE A 269 29.42 29.37 -2.29
N LYS A 270 29.44 28.20 -1.63
CA LYS A 270 28.95 28.04 -0.25
C LYS A 270 29.93 28.57 0.79
N ASN A 271 31.17 28.86 0.40
CA ASN A 271 32.16 29.55 1.21
C ASN A 271 31.92 31.06 1.14
N PRO A 272 31.58 31.73 2.25
CA PRO A 272 31.45 33.20 2.30
C PRO A 272 32.73 33.94 1.90
N GLU A 273 33.88 33.26 2.01
CA GLU A 273 35.21 33.75 1.65
C GLU A 273 35.70 33.12 0.33
N SER A 274 34.79 32.79 -0.60
CA SER A 274 35.17 32.28 -1.92
C SER A 274 36.08 33.28 -2.64
N ASP A 275 37.16 32.77 -3.22
CA ASP A 275 38.21 33.53 -3.88
C ASP A 275 37.86 33.75 -5.37
N PRO A 276 37.59 35.00 -5.81
CA PRO A 276 37.23 35.28 -7.20
C PRO A 276 38.29 34.92 -8.23
N GLU A 277 39.56 34.80 -7.84
CA GLU A 277 40.64 34.37 -8.74
C GLU A 277 40.52 32.89 -9.12
N LYS A 278 39.85 32.08 -8.28
CA LYS A 278 39.61 30.64 -8.51
C LYS A 278 38.34 30.37 -9.30
N TRP A 279 37.51 31.38 -9.55
CA TRP A 279 36.32 31.20 -10.38
C TRP A 279 36.72 30.89 -11.82
N VAL A 280 36.04 29.89 -12.38
CA VAL A 280 36.39 29.31 -13.68
C VAL A 280 35.51 29.84 -14.79
N THR A 281 36.03 29.93 -16.01
CA THR A 281 35.21 30.22 -17.20
C THR A 281 34.42 29.00 -17.64
N TYR A 282 33.48 29.17 -18.57
CA TYR A 282 32.70 28.04 -19.08
C TYR A 282 33.57 27.03 -19.84
N GLU A 283 34.64 27.46 -20.51
CA GLU A 283 35.58 26.57 -21.20
C GLU A 283 36.34 25.70 -20.20
N GLN A 284 36.82 26.31 -19.11
CA GLN A 284 37.51 25.59 -18.05
C GLN A 284 36.58 24.59 -17.36
N LEU A 285 35.32 24.97 -17.14
CA LEU A 285 34.32 24.08 -16.54
C LEU A 285 33.92 22.94 -17.50
N ALA A 286 33.79 23.22 -18.80
CA ALA A 286 33.61 22.21 -19.85
C ALA A 286 34.76 21.20 -19.90
N ASP A 287 36.00 21.67 -19.76
CA ASP A 287 37.19 20.81 -19.69
C ASP A 287 37.16 19.92 -18.44
N GLN A 288 36.73 20.44 -17.29
CA GLN A 288 36.54 19.63 -16.09
C GLN A 288 35.47 18.55 -16.29
N TYR A 289 34.34 18.85 -16.93
CA TYR A 289 33.32 17.84 -17.22
C TYR A 289 33.84 16.72 -18.12
N LYS A 290 34.63 17.06 -19.17
CA LYS A 290 35.25 16.07 -20.04
C LYS A 290 36.26 15.21 -19.29
N ASP A 291 37.09 15.81 -18.45
CA ASP A 291 38.06 15.09 -17.62
C ASP A 291 37.35 14.09 -16.68
N LEU A 292 36.29 14.52 -15.99
CA LEU A 292 35.46 13.64 -15.15
C LEU A 292 34.83 12.51 -15.97
N ALA A 293 34.23 12.82 -17.12
CA ALA A 293 33.60 11.82 -17.98
C ALA A 293 34.61 10.83 -18.62
N SER A 294 35.89 11.20 -18.72
CA SER A 294 36.94 10.29 -19.16
C SER A 294 37.36 9.27 -18.09
N LYS A 295 37.15 9.60 -16.81
CA LYS A 295 37.54 8.80 -15.63
C LYS A 295 36.40 7.97 -15.06
N TYR A 296 35.17 8.48 -15.14
CA TYR A 296 33.97 7.88 -14.58
C TYR A 296 32.94 7.59 -15.66
N PRO A 297 32.06 6.58 -15.49
CA PRO A 297 31.07 6.19 -16.50
C PRO A 297 29.88 7.18 -16.53
N ILE A 298 30.15 8.46 -16.78
CA ILE A 298 29.16 9.53 -16.81
C ILE A 298 28.45 9.52 -18.16
N VAL A 299 27.13 9.29 -18.13
CA VAL A 299 26.30 9.19 -19.36
C VAL A 299 25.31 10.34 -19.51
N SER A 300 25.18 11.20 -18.50
CA SER A 300 24.28 12.35 -18.52
C SER A 300 24.76 13.47 -17.61
N ILE A 301 24.70 14.71 -18.08
CA ILE A 301 24.96 15.92 -17.30
C ILE A 301 23.77 16.89 -17.48
N GLU A 302 23.18 17.30 -16.37
CA GLU A 302 22.08 18.27 -16.27
C GLU A 302 22.62 19.62 -15.80
N ASP A 303 22.13 20.70 -16.41
CA ASP A 303 22.47 22.10 -16.13
C ASP A 303 23.98 22.42 -15.96
N PRO A 304 24.85 22.01 -16.91
CA PRO A 304 26.28 22.26 -16.85
C PRO A 304 26.65 23.75 -16.85
N PHE A 305 25.78 24.63 -17.36
CA PHE A 305 25.98 26.09 -17.41
C PHE A 305 24.71 26.83 -17.00
N ALA A 306 24.86 28.11 -16.65
CA ALA A 306 23.76 28.92 -16.13
C ALA A 306 22.59 29.02 -17.11
N GLU A 307 21.38 29.25 -16.60
CA GLU A 307 20.12 29.26 -17.37
C GLU A 307 20.12 30.20 -18.60
N ASP A 308 20.90 31.28 -18.56
CA ASP A 308 21.01 32.26 -19.64
C ASP A 308 22.38 32.25 -20.37
N ASP A 309 23.30 31.33 -20.05
CA ASP A 309 24.63 31.25 -20.69
C ASP A 309 24.61 30.42 -21.98
N TRP A 310 23.76 30.81 -22.94
CA TRP A 310 23.49 30.08 -24.19
C TRP A 310 24.75 29.76 -25.01
N GLU A 311 25.78 30.60 -24.92
CA GLU A 311 27.07 30.40 -25.59
C GLU A 311 27.78 29.17 -25.02
N ALA A 312 27.89 29.08 -23.69
CA ALA A 312 28.50 27.95 -23.00
C ALA A 312 27.79 26.61 -23.30
N TRP A 313 26.45 26.61 -23.26
CA TRP A 313 25.65 25.43 -23.63
C TRP A 313 25.91 24.97 -25.07
N THR A 314 25.91 25.92 -26.01
CA THR A 314 26.16 25.64 -27.43
C THR A 314 27.62 25.22 -27.69
N TYR A 315 28.56 25.70 -26.89
CA TYR A 315 29.95 25.27 -26.93
C TYR A 315 30.07 23.81 -26.46
N PHE A 316 29.54 23.50 -25.28
CA PHE A 316 29.69 22.19 -24.66
C PHE A 316 28.99 21.07 -25.42
N SER A 317 27.79 21.33 -25.95
CA SER A 317 27.04 20.38 -26.79
C SER A 317 27.75 19.95 -28.07
N LYS A 318 28.73 20.72 -28.56
CA LYS A 318 29.57 20.33 -29.71
C LYS A 318 30.72 19.41 -29.35
N VAL A 319 31.12 19.38 -28.07
CA VAL A 319 32.34 18.68 -27.61
C VAL A 319 32.04 17.55 -26.63
N TYR A 320 30.76 17.34 -26.29
CA TYR A 320 30.32 16.29 -25.38
C TYR A 320 29.24 15.42 -26.02
N ASP A 321 29.54 14.13 -26.19
CA ASP A 321 28.73 13.21 -27.00
C ASP A 321 27.54 12.59 -26.24
N HIS A 322 27.57 12.61 -24.91
CA HIS A 322 26.56 11.98 -24.07
C HIS A 322 25.32 12.88 -23.87
N GLN A 323 24.44 12.48 -22.95
CA GLN A 323 23.23 13.24 -22.70
C GLN A 323 23.55 14.57 -21.98
N ILE A 324 23.01 15.67 -22.51
CA ILE A 324 23.02 17.00 -21.89
C ILE A 324 21.55 17.37 -21.66
N VAL A 325 21.18 17.50 -20.40
CA VAL A 325 19.80 17.76 -19.99
C VAL A 325 19.64 19.25 -19.69
N GLY A 326 18.68 19.92 -20.34
CA GLY A 326 18.27 21.26 -19.98
C GLY A 326 17.12 21.23 -18.97
N ASP A 327 17.34 21.76 -17.77
CA ASP A 327 16.33 21.97 -16.73
C ASP A 327 16.02 23.45 -16.59
N ASP A 328 16.83 24.24 -15.87
CA ASP A 328 16.63 25.69 -15.71
C ASP A 328 16.77 26.43 -17.05
N LEU A 329 17.56 25.89 -17.98
CA LEU A 329 17.66 26.41 -19.35
C LEU A 329 16.30 26.39 -20.08
N THR A 330 15.49 25.35 -19.85
CA THR A 330 14.29 25.09 -20.64
C THR A 330 13.00 25.30 -19.87
N VAL A 331 13.02 25.17 -18.54
CA VAL A 331 11.89 25.30 -17.60
C VAL A 331 10.60 24.62 -18.09
N THR A 332 10.73 23.49 -18.80
CA THR A 332 9.62 22.79 -19.46
C THR A 332 8.74 23.71 -20.36
N ASN A 333 9.31 24.82 -20.85
CA ASN A 333 8.59 25.85 -21.59
C ASN A 333 8.87 25.73 -23.10
N PRO A 334 7.84 25.59 -23.95
CA PRO A 334 8.01 25.43 -25.40
C PRO A 334 8.86 26.51 -26.08
N ALA A 335 8.82 27.77 -25.61
CA ALA A 335 9.62 28.84 -26.20
C ALA A 335 11.12 28.65 -25.97
N PHE A 336 11.51 28.26 -24.76
CA PHE A 336 12.90 27.99 -24.40
C PHE A 336 13.39 26.68 -25.01
N ILE A 337 12.54 25.64 -25.03
CA ILE A 337 12.83 24.38 -25.73
C ILE A 337 13.11 24.65 -27.21
N LYS A 338 12.26 25.44 -27.88
CA LYS A 338 12.46 25.82 -29.27
C LYS A 338 13.80 26.53 -29.47
N LYS A 339 14.11 27.53 -28.64
CA LYS A 339 15.39 28.24 -28.69
C LYS A 339 16.57 27.28 -28.50
N ALA A 340 16.49 26.36 -27.54
CA ALA A 340 17.54 25.39 -27.25
C ALA A 340 17.73 24.36 -28.38
N ILE A 341 16.66 23.99 -29.08
CA ILE A 341 16.74 23.19 -30.31
C ILE A 341 17.44 23.98 -31.43
N GLU A 342 17.05 25.24 -31.64
CA GLU A 342 17.61 26.10 -32.69
C GLU A 342 19.11 26.38 -32.48
N THR A 343 19.52 26.64 -31.24
CA THR A 343 20.94 26.85 -30.88
C THR A 343 21.71 25.56 -30.68
N LYS A 344 21.03 24.40 -30.65
CA LYS A 344 21.61 23.08 -30.33
C LYS A 344 22.26 23.05 -28.94
N ALA A 345 21.68 23.74 -27.97
CA ALA A 345 22.23 23.92 -26.63
C ALA A 345 22.30 22.62 -25.81
N CYS A 346 21.33 21.72 -25.96
CA CYS A 346 21.28 20.44 -25.26
C CYS A 346 20.62 19.35 -26.14
N ASN A 347 20.48 18.13 -25.61
CA ASN A 347 19.92 16.99 -26.34
C ASN A 347 18.94 16.14 -25.51
N ALA A 348 18.54 16.64 -24.35
CA ALA A 348 17.48 16.09 -23.52
C ALA A 348 16.76 17.19 -22.74
N LEU A 349 15.46 17.00 -22.54
CA LEU A 349 14.61 17.85 -21.71
C LEU A 349 14.45 17.24 -20.32
N LEU A 350 14.65 18.03 -19.26
CA LEU A 350 14.09 17.68 -17.95
C LEU A 350 12.63 18.15 -17.89
N LEU A 351 11.69 17.22 -17.76
CA LEU A 351 10.27 17.53 -17.76
C LEU A 351 9.73 17.57 -16.33
N LYS A 352 9.46 18.78 -15.85
CA LYS A 352 8.81 19.05 -14.56
C LYS A 352 7.45 19.69 -14.81
N VAL A 353 6.38 18.93 -14.57
CA VAL A 353 5.01 19.38 -14.89
C VAL A 353 4.61 20.70 -14.22
N ASN A 354 5.17 21.01 -13.04
CA ASN A 354 4.87 22.25 -12.33
C ASN A 354 5.64 23.48 -12.84
N GLN A 355 6.72 23.30 -13.60
CA GLN A 355 7.42 24.41 -14.26
C GLN A 355 6.58 25.02 -15.38
N ILE A 356 5.69 24.24 -16.01
CA ILE A 356 4.79 24.72 -17.06
C ILE A 356 3.34 24.86 -16.61
N GLY A 357 2.87 24.04 -15.67
CA GLY A 357 1.61 24.23 -14.95
C GLY A 357 0.38 23.47 -15.47
N THR A 358 0.47 22.72 -16.57
CA THR A 358 -0.60 21.82 -17.04
C THR A 358 -0.06 20.52 -17.64
N ILE A 359 -0.88 19.46 -17.63
CA ILE A 359 -0.56 18.18 -18.29
C ILE A 359 -0.47 18.34 -19.80
N THR A 360 -1.36 19.13 -20.42
CA THR A 360 -1.35 19.35 -21.87
C THR A 360 -0.06 20.01 -22.34
N GLU A 361 0.37 21.08 -21.68
CA GLU A 361 1.62 21.77 -22.06
C GLU A 361 2.86 20.89 -21.79
N ALA A 362 2.86 20.11 -20.71
CA ALA A 362 3.94 19.16 -20.43
C ALA A 362 4.05 18.05 -21.50
N ILE A 363 2.91 17.49 -21.95
CA ILE A 363 2.90 16.52 -23.06
C ILE A 363 3.39 17.18 -24.35
N GLN A 364 3.02 18.43 -24.62
CA GLN A 364 3.49 19.15 -25.81
C GLN A 364 5.00 19.39 -25.76
N ALA A 365 5.54 19.83 -24.62
CA ALA A 365 6.98 19.98 -24.43
C ALA A 365 7.75 18.68 -24.69
N ALA A 366 7.23 17.54 -24.21
CA ALA A 366 7.81 16.23 -24.51
C ALA A 366 7.78 15.91 -26.02
N LYS A 367 6.65 16.19 -26.70
CA LYS A 367 6.52 15.97 -28.15
C LYS A 367 7.50 16.81 -28.95
N ASP A 368 7.67 18.08 -28.58
CA ASP A 368 8.61 19.00 -29.24
C ASP A 368 10.05 18.48 -29.09
N ALA A 369 10.44 18.07 -27.87
CA ALA A 369 11.74 17.44 -27.61
C ALA A 369 11.94 16.16 -28.44
N PHE A 370 10.98 15.23 -28.42
CA PHE A 370 11.07 13.99 -29.22
C PHE A 370 11.16 14.27 -30.72
N SER A 371 10.46 15.29 -31.23
CA SER A 371 10.51 15.67 -32.64
C SER A 371 11.89 16.19 -33.05
N ALA A 372 12.64 16.78 -32.11
CA ALA A 372 14.03 17.19 -32.27
C ALA A 372 15.04 16.06 -31.97
N SER A 373 14.57 14.81 -31.83
CA SER A 373 15.39 13.64 -31.45
C SER A 373 16.06 13.76 -30.08
N TRP A 374 15.50 14.57 -29.18
CA TRP A 374 15.97 14.67 -27.80
C TRP A 374 15.41 13.55 -26.92
N GLY A 375 16.14 13.25 -25.85
CA GLY A 375 15.58 12.49 -24.73
C GLY A 375 14.62 13.34 -23.90
N VAL A 376 13.74 12.70 -23.14
CA VAL A 376 12.94 13.37 -22.11
C VAL A 376 13.14 12.62 -20.81
N MET A 377 13.61 13.30 -19.78
CA MET A 377 13.72 12.79 -18.43
C MET A 377 12.63 13.41 -17.58
N VAL A 378 11.62 12.61 -17.23
CA VAL A 378 10.56 13.06 -16.31
C VAL A 378 11.17 13.23 -14.93
N SER A 379 10.88 14.35 -14.27
CA SER A 379 11.53 14.70 -13.01
C SER A 379 10.54 15.04 -11.90
N HIS A 380 10.96 14.71 -10.69
CA HIS A 380 10.34 15.19 -9.44
C HIS A 380 10.69 16.67 -9.15
N ARG A 381 10.35 17.15 -7.95
CA ARG A 381 10.96 18.33 -7.35
C ARG A 381 11.52 18.01 -5.98
N SER A 382 12.43 18.84 -5.46
CA SER A 382 13.00 18.68 -4.12
C SER A 382 11.94 18.72 -3.00
N GLY A 383 10.88 19.53 -3.13
CA GLY A 383 9.65 19.43 -2.32
C GLY A 383 8.59 18.55 -2.98
N GLU A 384 8.63 17.24 -2.73
CA GLU A 384 7.63 16.29 -3.25
C GLU A 384 6.58 15.92 -2.20
N THR A 385 5.68 15.02 -2.56
CA THR A 385 4.45 14.61 -1.90
C THR A 385 4.28 13.10 -2.10
N GLU A 386 3.24 12.52 -1.52
CA GLU A 386 2.86 11.13 -1.75
C GLU A 386 2.21 10.86 -3.13
N ASP A 387 1.95 11.90 -3.93
CA ASP A 387 1.36 11.76 -5.26
C ASP A 387 2.31 10.99 -6.19
N VAL A 388 1.80 10.13 -7.07
CA VAL A 388 2.61 9.27 -7.95
C VAL A 388 2.46 9.60 -9.43
N THR A 389 1.81 10.71 -9.78
CA THR A 389 1.43 11.05 -11.16
C THR A 389 2.59 11.00 -12.15
N ILE A 390 3.80 11.44 -11.76
CA ILE A 390 4.96 11.44 -12.65
C ILE A 390 5.44 10.03 -13.04
N ALA A 391 5.18 9.01 -12.21
CA ALA A 391 5.45 7.61 -12.54
C ALA A 391 4.56 7.10 -13.67
N ASP A 392 3.28 7.50 -13.67
CA ASP A 392 2.36 7.20 -14.76
C ASP A 392 2.68 8.03 -16.02
N ILE A 393 3.11 9.30 -15.85
CA ILE A 393 3.50 10.16 -16.97
C ILE A 393 4.70 9.59 -17.73
N VAL A 394 5.76 9.18 -17.04
CA VAL A 394 6.98 8.69 -17.72
C VAL A 394 6.71 7.44 -18.56
N VAL A 395 5.85 6.53 -18.05
CA VAL A 395 5.44 5.32 -18.79
C VAL A 395 4.51 5.69 -19.95
N GLY A 396 3.53 6.57 -19.70
CA GLY A 396 2.58 7.02 -20.72
C GLY A 396 3.25 7.75 -21.88
N LEU A 397 4.26 8.58 -21.60
CA LEU A 397 5.07 9.27 -22.59
C LEU A 397 6.08 8.37 -23.31
N ARG A 398 6.35 7.16 -22.78
CA ARG A 398 7.51 6.33 -23.19
C ARG A 398 8.80 7.12 -23.17
N ALA A 399 9.01 7.93 -22.12
CA ALA A 399 10.16 8.81 -22.01
C ALA A 399 11.46 8.04 -21.72
N GLY A 400 11.37 6.86 -21.11
CA GLY A 400 12.48 5.92 -20.96
C GLY A 400 13.48 6.25 -19.85
N GLN A 401 13.33 7.38 -19.18
CA GLN A 401 14.17 7.79 -18.05
C GLN A 401 13.36 8.66 -17.08
N ILE A 402 13.59 8.45 -15.78
CA ILE A 402 12.97 9.22 -14.70
C ILE A 402 14.00 9.54 -13.62
N LYS A 403 14.03 10.79 -13.16
CA LYS A 403 14.76 11.22 -11.96
C LYS A 403 13.75 11.54 -10.88
N THR A 404 13.67 10.68 -9.86
CA THR A 404 12.68 10.84 -8.78
C THR A 404 13.28 10.67 -7.39
N GLY A 405 14.60 10.87 -7.26
CA GLY A 405 15.35 10.85 -5.99
C GLY A 405 15.97 9.49 -5.66
N ALA A 406 16.58 9.42 -4.48
CA ALA A 406 17.20 8.20 -3.97
C ALA A 406 16.17 7.07 -3.77
N PRO A 407 16.61 5.81 -3.63
CA PRO A 407 15.80 4.73 -3.05
C PRO A 407 15.64 4.90 -1.52
N ALA A 408 15.34 6.12 -1.07
CA ALA A 408 15.12 6.53 0.31
C ALA A 408 14.13 7.70 0.35
N ARG A 409 13.41 7.82 1.48
CA ARG A 409 12.29 8.74 1.70
C ARG A 409 11.05 8.42 0.84
N SER A 410 9.88 8.41 1.45
CA SER A 410 8.68 7.79 0.86
C SER A 410 8.06 8.59 -0.27
N GLU A 411 8.27 9.90 -0.34
CA GLU A 411 7.86 10.74 -1.47
C GLU A 411 8.60 10.38 -2.75
N ARG A 412 9.81 9.79 -2.64
CA ARG A 412 10.62 9.27 -3.76
C ARG A 412 10.20 7.84 -4.08
N LEU A 413 10.20 6.99 -3.05
CA LEU A 413 9.80 5.59 -3.15
C LEU A 413 8.34 5.42 -3.61
N ALA A 414 7.45 6.38 -3.38
CA ALA A 414 6.07 6.32 -3.88
C ALA A 414 6.03 6.17 -5.41
N LYS A 415 6.86 6.94 -6.14
CA LYS A 415 6.95 6.90 -7.60
C LYS A 415 7.65 5.63 -8.07
N LEU A 416 8.79 5.31 -7.46
CA LEU A 416 9.54 4.09 -7.79
C LEU A 416 8.68 2.82 -7.57
N ASN A 417 7.96 2.75 -6.46
CA ASN A 417 7.01 1.66 -6.18
C ASN A 417 5.81 1.67 -7.13
N GLN A 418 5.37 2.83 -7.59
CA GLN A 418 4.31 2.90 -8.60
C GLN A 418 4.79 2.30 -9.92
N ILE A 419 6.03 2.56 -10.35
CA ILE A 419 6.58 1.94 -11.56
C ILE A 419 6.73 0.42 -11.40
N LEU A 420 7.10 -0.09 -10.21
CA LEU A 420 7.06 -1.54 -9.94
C LEU A 420 5.67 -2.14 -10.13
N ARG A 421 4.61 -1.45 -9.68
CA ARG A 421 3.22 -1.90 -9.89
C ARG A 421 2.82 -1.84 -11.36
N ILE A 422 3.25 -0.81 -12.09
CA ILE A 422 2.99 -0.67 -13.53
C ILE A 422 3.73 -1.77 -14.30
N GLU A 423 4.96 -2.11 -13.93
CA GLU A 423 5.71 -3.24 -14.50
C GLU A 423 4.96 -4.57 -14.28
N GLU A 424 4.49 -4.83 -13.05
CA GLU A 424 3.70 -6.01 -12.73
C GLU A 424 2.38 -6.07 -13.54
N GLU A 425 1.67 -4.95 -13.65
CA GLU A 425 0.40 -4.87 -14.39
C GLU A 425 0.59 -5.10 -15.89
N LEU A 426 1.66 -4.54 -16.47
CA LEU A 426 1.90 -4.62 -17.90
C LEU A 426 2.45 -5.98 -18.33
N GLY A 427 3.27 -6.64 -17.50
CA GLY A 427 3.96 -7.89 -17.83
C GLY A 427 4.67 -7.78 -19.19
N ASP A 428 4.40 -8.73 -20.08
CA ASP A 428 4.99 -8.78 -21.43
C ASP A 428 4.61 -7.61 -22.35
N ASN A 429 3.69 -6.71 -21.94
CA ASN A 429 3.32 -5.52 -22.71
C ASN A 429 4.25 -4.32 -22.50
N ALA A 430 5.28 -4.48 -21.66
CA ALA A 430 6.29 -3.47 -21.39
C ALA A 430 7.70 -3.96 -21.70
N VAL A 431 8.57 -3.03 -22.05
CA VAL A 431 10.01 -3.26 -22.16
C VAL A 431 10.75 -2.25 -21.30
N TYR A 432 11.80 -2.68 -20.61
CA TYR A 432 12.69 -1.76 -19.91
C TYR A 432 13.56 -0.99 -20.92
N ALA A 433 13.69 0.32 -20.76
CA ALA A 433 14.43 1.15 -21.72
C ALA A 433 15.92 0.79 -21.79
N GLY A 434 16.50 0.39 -20.65
CA GLY A 434 17.91 0.02 -20.52
C GLY A 434 18.85 1.04 -21.14
N THR A 435 19.86 0.58 -21.87
CA THR A 435 20.84 1.43 -22.60
C THR A 435 20.22 2.34 -23.65
N LYS A 436 18.95 2.13 -24.03
CA LYS A 436 18.21 2.96 -25.00
C LYS A 436 17.34 4.03 -24.33
N PHE A 437 17.57 4.35 -23.05
CA PHE A 437 16.78 5.32 -22.29
C PHE A 437 16.55 6.66 -23.02
N ARG A 438 17.58 7.22 -23.69
CA ARG A 438 17.50 8.49 -24.41
C ARG A 438 16.60 8.44 -25.64
N THR A 439 16.56 7.29 -26.33
CA THR A 439 15.82 7.10 -27.60
C THR A 439 14.69 6.09 -27.46
N SER A 440 14.13 5.99 -26.25
CA SER A 440 13.12 5.01 -25.85
C SER A 440 11.86 5.01 -26.72
N VAL A 441 11.45 6.18 -27.22
CA VAL A 441 10.32 6.35 -28.14
C VAL A 441 10.49 5.55 -29.45
N ASN A 442 11.74 5.25 -29.84
CA ASN A 442 12.08 4.51 -31.06
C ASN A 442 12.23 3.00 -30.83
N ILE A 443 12.04 2.50 -29.60
CA ILE A 443 12.07 1.06 -29.34
C ILE A 443 10.87 0.42 -30.06
N ALA A 444 11.17 -0.33 -31.12
CA ALA A 444 10.20 -1.12 -31.85
C ALA A 444 9.71 -2.30 -30.99
N ALA A 445 8.48 -2.75 -31.24
CA ALA A 445 8.01 -4.02 -30.70
C ALA A 445 9.03 -5.11 -31.08
N LEU A 446 9.64 -5.75 -30.07
CA LEU A 446 10.46 -6.93 -30.32
C LEU A 446 9.55 -7.97 -30.95
N GLY A 447 9.79 -8.25 -32.24
CA GLY A 447 9.16 -9.35 -32.93
C GLY A 447 9.48 -10.65 -32.21
N ALA A 448 8.43 -11.41 -31.91
CA ALA A 448 8.54 -12.79 -31.47
C ALA A 448 9.47 -13.57 -32.43
N ASN A 449 10.61 -14.01 -31.91
CA ASN A 449 11.41 -15.15 -32.35
C ASN A 449 11.95 -15.76 -31.05
N SER A 450 11.45 -16.90 -30.56
CA SER A 450 11.23 -18.16 -31.28
C SER A 450 10.04 -18.96 -30.71
N ALA A 451 9.20 -19.48 -31.63
CA ALA A 451 8.24 -20.60 -31.55
C ALA A 451 7.55 -20.91 -30.20
N VAL A 452 6.21 -20.95 -30.08
CA VAL A 452 5.31 -21.91 -30.74
C VAL A 452 3.92 -21.29 -30.97
N LYS A 453 3.41 -21.45 -32.21
CA LYS A 453 2.07 -21.08 -32.68
C LYS A 453 0.95 -21.83 -31.93
N LYS A 454 -0.15 -21.14 -31.60
CA LYS A 454 -1.52 -21.62 -31.89
C LYS A 454 -2.55 -20.49 -31.95
N LYS A 455 -3.50 -20.67 -32.86
CA LYS A 455 -4.38 -19.70 -33.50
C LYS A 455 -5.59 -19.28 -32.64
N SER A 456 -5.92 -17.99 -32.79
CA SER A 456 -7.21 -17.30 -32.72
C SER A 456 -8.50 -18.11 -32.59
N VAL A 457 -9.46 -17.62 -31.79
CA VAL A 457 -10.83 -17.24 -32.24
C VAL A 457 -11.35 -16.08 -31.36
N ALA A 458 -11.85 -15.03 -32.00
CA ALA A 458 -12.56 -13.90 -31.39
C ALA A 458 -14.07 -14.08 -31.54
N VAL A 459 -14.89 -13.76 -30.52
CA VAL A 459 -16.31 -13.38 -30.70
C VAL A 459 -16.72 -12.34 -29.64
N ALA A 460 -17.59 -11.44 -30.08
CA ALA A 460 -17.90 -10.11 -29.57
C ALA A 460 -18.93 -10.01 -28.41
N LYS A 461 -18.87 -8.86 -27.71
CA LYS A 461 -19.92 -8.18 -26.90
C LYS A 461 -21.14 -7.82 -27.78
N PRO A 462 -22.39 -7.55 -27.27
CA PRO A 462 -22.67 -6.40 -26.37
C PRO A 462 -24.00 -6.37 -25.54
N GLY A 463 -24.16 -5.30 -24.73
CA GLY A 463 -25.46 -4.72 -24.29
C GLY A 463 -25.66 -4.69 -22.76
N ARG A 464 -25.44 -3.59 -22.01
CA ARG A 464 -26.13 -2.28 -21.81
C ARG A 464 -27.55 -2.34 -21.20
N GLY A 465 -27.69 -1.69 -20.04
CA GLY A 465 -28.93 -1.17 -19.43
C GLY A 465 -28.76 -1.09 -17.90
N ALA A 466 -28.46 0.07 -17.28
CA ALA A 466 -29.39 1.17 -16.89
C ALA A 466 -30.42 0.69 -15.85
N ASN A 467 -30.81 1.38 -14.77
CA ASN A 467 -30.48 2.64 -14.12
C ASN A 467 -31.35 2.71 -12.81
N ALA A 468 -31.17 3.76 -12.01
CA ALA A 468 -32.05 4.30 -10.95
C ALA A 468 -31.79 3.79 -9.51
N SER A 469 -31.32 4.58 -8.52
CA SER A 469 -31.52 5.98 -8.04
C SER A 469 -32.57 6.13 -6.92
N PHE A 470 -32.40 7.20 -6.12
CA PHE A 470 -33.20 7.73 -5.00
C PHE A 470 -32.93 7.14 -3.60
N SER A 471 -32.92 7.88 -2.48
CA SER A 471 -32.82 9.32 -2.11
C SER A 471 -32.89 9.32 -0.56
N LYS A 472 -31.94 9.90 0.19
CA LYS A 472 -31.93 11.28 0.73
C LYS A 472 -32.74 11.47 2.05
N GLN A 473 -32.13 12.25 2.96
CA GLN A 473 -32.64 12.92 4.19
C GLN A 473 -32.50 12.13 5.51
N GLY A 474 -32.08 12.68 6.65
CA GLY A 474 -31.63 14.04 7.01
C GLY A 474 -31.19 14.16 8.49
N LYS A 475 -30.15 14.99 8.71
CA LYS A 475 -29.83 15.88 9.85
C LYS A 475 -30.05 15.44 11.32
N LEU A 476 -28.98 15.48 12.13
CA LEU A 476 -28.64 16.57 13.09
C LEU A 476 -27.37 16.24 13.90
N ARG A 477 -26.54 17.26 14.13
CA ARG A 477 -25.23 17.22 14.84
C ARG A 477 -25.42 17.15 16.36
N LYS A 478 -24.59 16.35 17.04
CA LYS A 478 -24.07 16.61 18.39
C LYS A 478 -22.59 16.22 18.44
N GLY A 479 -21.79 17.06 19.10
CA GLY A 479 -20.33 17.07 18.99
C GLY A 479 -19.59 15.96 19.76
N GLN A 480 -18.26 16.07 19.64
CA GLN A 480 -17.16 15.40 20.35
C GLN A 480 -16.68 14.03 19.84
N ALA A 481 -15.43 14.03 19.38
CA ALA A 481 -14.29 13.22 19.86
C ALA A 481 -13.27 13.13 18.71
N GLY A 482 -12.01 13.47 18.95
CA GLY A 482 -10.96 13.47 17.93
C GLY A 482 -10.92 12.16 17.14
N GLY A 483 -11.35 12.20 15.88
CA GLY A 483 -11.36 11.06 14.99
C GLY A 483 -9.95 10.72 14.56
N ARG A 484 -9.61 9.42 14.61
CA ARG A 484 -8.37 8.88 14.04
C ARG A 484 -8.18 9.39 12.60
N THR A 485 -7.17 10.21 12.40
CA THR A 485 -6.76 10.76 11.11
C THR A 485 -5.99 9.70 10.34
N GLY A 486 -6.72 8.87 9.59
CA GLY A 486 -6.14 7.89 8.69
C GLY A 486 -7.22 6.97 8.13
N LYS A 487 -7.29 6.83 6.80
CA LYS A 487 -8.11 5.80 6.18
C LYS A 487 -7.55 4.45 6.64
N PRO A 488 -8.37 3.53 7.21
CA PRO A 488 -7.87 2.21 7.57
C PRO A 488 -7.27 1.56 6.32
N PRO A 489 -6.16 0.80 6.44
CA PRO A 489 -5.49 0.21 5.30
C PRO A 489 -6.46 -0.55 4.41
N GLY A 490 -6.18 -0.59 3.10
CA GLY A 490 -6.99 -1.34 2.13
C GLY A 490 -7.16 -2.80 2.58
N GLU A 491 -8.21 -3.50 2.13
CA GLU A 491 -8.44 -4.90 2.55
C GLU A 491 -7.24 -5.80 2.17
N GLY A 492 -6.63 -5.57 1.00
CA GLY A 492 -5.38 -6.22 0.59
C GLY A 492 -4.18 -5.87 1.48
N GLU A 493 -4.05 -4.61 1.91
CA GLU A 493 -3.01 -4.19 2.85
C GLU A 493 -3.22 -4.77 4.25
N ARG A 494 -4.47 -4.84 4.73
CA ARG A 494 -4.81 -5.51 6.00
C ARG A 494 -4.47 -6.99 5.93
N LYS A 495 -4.75 -7.65 4.81
CA LYS A 495 -4.36 -9.05 4.55
C LYS A 495 -2.85 -9.24 4.51
N ALA A 496 -2.11 -8.35 3.85
CA ALA A 496 -0.65 -8.35 3.84
C ALA A 496 -0.05 -8.07 5.23
N MET A 497 -0.63 -7.15 5.98
CA MET A 497 -0.24 -6.84 7.36
C MET A 497 -0.46 -8.05 8.27
N ARG A 498 -1.60 -8.76 8.17
CA ARG A 498 -1.89 -10.01 8.91
C ARG A 498 -0.78 -11.05 8.73
N LYS A 499 -0.30 -11.23 7.51
CA LYS A 499 0.82 -12.14 7.18
C LYS A 499 2.17 -11.68 7.73
N ARG A 500 2.37 -10.37 7.92
CA ARG A 500 3.63 -9.74 8.38
C ARG A 500 3.75 -9.56 9.90
N VAL A 501 2.67 -9.70 10.66
CA VAL A 501 2.60 -9.34 12.10
C VAL A 501 3.73 -9.93 12.97
N VAL A 502 4.31 -11.07 12.60
CA VAL A 502 5.29 -11.81 13.44
C VAL A 502 6.67 -11.99 12.76
N LEU A 503 6.88 -11.42 11.57
CA LEU A 503 8.15 -11.54 10.86
C LEU A 503 8.85 -10.18 10.87
N SER A 504 10.07 -10.16 11.38
CA SER A 504 11.10 -9.14 11.12
C SER A 504 11.24 -7.91 12.02
N ASN A 505 10.70 -7.86 13.24
CA ASN A 505 11.12 -6.83 14.18
C ASN A 505 12.18 -7.37 15.17
N THR A 506 13.46 -7.26 14.81
CA THR A 506 14.58 -7.52 15.73
C THR A 506 14.65 -6.51 16.88
N ASN A 507 13.88 -5.41 16.82
CA ASN A 507 13.72 -4.44 17.90
C ASN A 507 12.48 -4.72 18.77
N ALA A 508 11.78 -5.85 18.57
CA ALA A 508 10.63 -6.21 19.39
C ALA A 508 11.06 -6.63 20.79
N VAL A 509 10.27 -6.25 21.80
CA VAL A 509 10.69 -6.40 23.19
C VAL A 509 10.50 -7.84 23.67
N GLU A 510 11.46 -8.36 24.41
CA GLU A 510 11.41 -9.68 25.04
C GLU A 510 11.10 -9.53 26.53
N VAL A 511 10.13 -10.31 27.03
CA VAL A 511 9.77 -10.33 28.45
C VAL A 511 10.42 -11.54 29.09
N GLN A 512 11.42 -11.32 29.95
CA GLN A 512 12.13 -12.39 30.63
C GLN A 512 11.20 -13.16 31.58
N GLY A 513 11.33 -14.49 31.61
CA GLY A 513 10.55 -15.36 32.51
C GLY A 513 9.07 -15.52 32.13
N LEU A 514 8.69 -15.27 30.88
CA LEU A 514 7.32 -15.49 30.40
C LEU A 514 7.07 -16.98 30.12
N ASP A 515 6.21 -17.59 30.93
CA ASP A 515 5.78 -18.97 30.75
C ASP A 515 4.82 -19.13 29.57
N ASN A 516 4.80 -20.35 29.01
CA ASN A 516 4.01 -20.63 27.82
C ASN A 516 2.73 -21.36 28.11
N PHE A 517 1.75 -21.05 27.27
CA PHE A 517 0.62 -21.92 27.07
C PHE A 517 1.11 -23.27 26.51
N SER A 518 0.82 -24.35 27.23
CA SER A 518 1.27 -25.72 26.91
C SER A 518 0.18 -26.73 27.22
N VAL A 519 0.31 -27.95 26.71
CA VAL A 519 -0.65 -29.04 26.98
C VAL A 519 -0.76 -29.37 28.47
N THR A 520 0.30 -29.16 29.25
CA THR A 520 0.35 -29.56 30.68
C THR A 520 -0.26 -28.53 31.61
N ASN A 521 -0.22 -27.23 31.27
CA ASN A 521 -0.71 -26.15 32.14
C ASN A 521 -2.02 -25.50 31.64
N ILE A 522 -2.50 -25.86 30.45
CA ILE A 522 -3.77 -25.37 29.86
C ILE A 522 -4.99 -25.50 30.79
N HIS A 523 -4.97 -26.46 31.71
CA HIS A 523 -6.05 -26.76 32.66
C HIS A 523 -5.81 -26.22 34.07
N ASP A 524 -4.65 -25.62 34.31
CA ASP A 524 -4.28 -25.14 35.63
C ASP A 524 -5.06 -23.87 35.98
N ALA A 525 -5.78 -23.87 37.11
CA ALA A 525 -6.46 -22.68 37.59
C ALA A 525 -5.47 -21.60 38.05
N ALA A 526 -4.23 -21.97 38.39
CA ALA A 526 -3.21 -21.04 38.87
C ALA A 526 -2.74 -20.04 37.79
N ILE A 527 -2.90 -20.37 36.50
CA ILE A 527 -2.56 -19.48 35.40
C ILE A 527 -3.68 -18.48 35.06
N GLU A 528 -4.88 -18.62 35.64
CA GLU A 528 -5.96 -17.65 35.44
C GLU A 528 -5.55 -16.26 35.95
N GLY A 529 -5.80 -15.24 35.14
CA GLY A 529 -5.37 -13.86 35.40
C GLY A 529 -3.91 -13.57 35.03
N GLN A 530 -3.14 -14.55 34.55
CA GLN A 530 -1.75 -14.35 34.13
C GLN A 530 -1.62 -14.15 32.61
N VAL A 531 -0.56 -13.44 32.19
CA VAL A 531 -0.21 -13.30 30.77
C VAL A 531 0.75 -14.42 30.40
N MET A 532 0.36 -15.24 29.41
CA MET A 532 1.11 -16.41 28.97
C MET A 532 1.58 -16.24 27.52
N GLY A 533 2.80 -16.68 27.21
CA GLY A 533 3.36 -16.71 25.87
C GLY A 533 2.77 -17.81 25.00
N LEU A 534 2.72 -17.59 23.68
CA LEU A 534 2.45 -18.64 22.70
C LEU A 534 3.76 -19.34 22.31
N SER A 535 3.74 -20.66 22.13
CA SER A 535 4.91 -21.43 21.67
C SER A 535 5.20 -21.16 20.19
N ASN A 536 6.47 -21.23 19.79
CA ASN A 536 6.88 -21.04 18.39
C ASN A 536 6.19 -22.05 17.45
N GLU A 537 5.99 -23.28 17.93
CA GLU A 537 5.32 -24.36 17.20
C GLU A 537 3.89 -23.99 16.77
N VAL A 538 3.16 -23.27 17.63
CA VAL A 538 1.77 -22.88 17.38
C VAL A 538 1.68 -21.57 16.60
N ILE A 539 2.67 -20.68 16.76
CA ILE A 539 2.70 -19.36 16.11
C ILE A 539 2.68 -19.47 14.59
N ASP A 540 3.46 -20.36 13.99
CA ASP A 540 3.52 -20.50 12.54
C ASP A 540 2.21 -21.06 11.97
N ALA A 541 1.59 -22.02 12.66
CA ALA A 541 0.26 -22.53 12.30
C ALA A 541 -0.83 -21.46 12.43
N LEU A 542 -0.83 -20.68 13.51
CA LEU A 542 -1.73 -19.53 13.68
C LEU A 542 -1.51 -18.47 12.59
N ARG A 543 -0.26 -18.24 12.16
CA ARG A 543 0.06 -17.34 11.06
C ARG A 543 -0.51 -17.85 9.74
N ALA A 544 -0.39 -19.15 9.47
CA ALA A 544 -0.96 -19.77 8.28
C ALA A 544 -2.48 -19.59 8.19
N THR A 545 -3.19 -19.58 9.33
CA THR A 545 -4.63 -19.28 9.39
C THR A 545 -4.98 -17.80 9.34
N GLU A 546 -4.00 -16.88 9.32
CA GLU A 546 -4.21 -15.44 9.46
C GLU A 546 -4.93 -15.03 10.78
N ALA A 547 -4.68 -15.77 11.88
CA ALA A 547 -5.33 -15.55 13.17
C ALA A 547 -4.98 -14.19 13.82
N PHE A 548 -3.77 -13.69 13.61
CA PHE A 548 -3.29 -12.44 14.23
C PHE A 548 -3.87 -11.21 13.50
N LYS A 549 -4.68 -10.39 14.18
CA LYS A 549 -5.23 -9.17 13.58
C LYS A 549 -4.22 -8.01 13.66
N PRO A 550 -4.07 -7.17 12.61
CA PRO A 550 -3.12 -6.06 12.64
C PRO A 550 -3.53 -4.93 13.58
N THR A 551 -4.80 -4.91 14.00
CA THR A 551 -5.33 -3.95 14.97
C THR A 551 -4.96 -4.26 16.41
N GLN A 552 -4.34 -5.42 16.66
CA GLN A 552 -3.87 -5.88 17.97
C GLN A 552 -2.35 -5.66 18.07
N GLY A 553 -1.85 -5.39 19.27
CA GLY A 553 -0.45 -5.01 19.54
C GLY A 553 0.61 -6.11 19.40
N TRP A 554 0.39 -7.12 18.55
CA TRP A 554 1.27 -8.29 18.42
C TRP A 554 2.70 -7.95 17.96
N SER A 555 2.90 -6.86 17.22
CA SER A 555 4.21 -6.44 16.70
C SER A 555 5.11 -5.78 17.74
N LEU A 556 4.59 -5.49 18.94
CA LEU A 556 5.33 -4.84 20.02
C LEU A 556 6.28 -5.81 20.74
N PHE A 557 5.93 -7.09 20.77
CA PHE A 557 6.65 -8.11 21.50
C PHE A 557 7.26 -9.12 20.55
N ARG A 558 8.49 -9.57 20.86
CA ARG A 558 9.18 -10.60 20.08
C ARG A 558 8.40 -11.91 20.08
N ARG A 559 7.67 -12.15 21.18
CA ARG A 559 6.85 -13.32 21.41
C ARG A 559 5.39 -12.90 21.66
N PRO A 560 4.43 -13.33 20.83
CA PRO A 560 3.01 -13.12 21.10
C PRO A 560 2.60 -13.72 22.46
N ALA A 561 1.88 -12.93 23.26
CA ALA A 561 1.38 -13.35 24.57
C ALA A 561 -0.08 -12.94 24.74
N THR A 562 -0.82 -13.70 25.56
CA THR A 562 -2.24 -13.45 25.81
C THR A 562 -2.58 -13.61 27.29
N LEU A 563 -3.47 -12.77 27.80
CA LEU A 563 -4.04 -12.91 29.13
C LEU A 563 -4.94 -14.16 29.18
N VAL A 564 -4.74 -15.02 30.16
CA VAL A 564 -5.62 -16.15 30.46
C VAL A 564 -6.76 -15.64 31.31
N ARG A 565 -7.95 -15.57 30.72
CA ARG A 565 -9.17 -15.13 31.40
C ARG A 565 -9.98 -16.33 31.89
N LYS A 566 -11.01 -16.07 32.68
CA LYS A 566 -11.99 -17.10 33.06
C LYS A 566 -12.55 -17.84 31.83
N GLU A 567 -12.88 -17.12 30.76
CA GLU A 567 -13.38 -17.71 29.51
C GLU A 567 -12.31 -18.56 28.81
N THR A 568 -11.03 -18.22 28.95
CA THR A 568 -9.91 -19.03 28.46
C THR A 568 -9.84 -20.36 29.21
N ALA A 569 -9.99 -20.36 30.54
CA ALA A 569 -10.04 -21.58 31.34
C ALA A 569 -11.29 -22.42 31.04
N GLU A 570 -12.44 -21.77 30.80
CA GLU A 570 -13.67 -22.45 30.39
C GLU A 570 -13.52 -23.13 29.02
N LEU A 571 -12.84 -22.49 28.06
CA LEU A 571 -12.49 -23.13 26.78
C LEU A 571 -11.67 -24.41 26.98
N ALA A 572 -10.65 -24.38 27.85
CA ALA A 572 -9.82 -25.55 28.12
C ALA A 572 -10.64 -26.73 28.66
N ARG A 573 -11.56 -26.46 29.60
CA ARG A 573 -12.49 -27.47 30.13
C ARG A 573 -13.41 -28.04 29.04
N LEU A 574 -14.01 -27.19 28.23
CA LEU A 574 -14.88 -27.62 27.13
C LEU A 574 -14.14 -28.50 26.11
N MET A 575 -12.90 -28.16 25.79
CA MET A 575 -12.09 -28.99 24.89
C MET A 575 -11.79 -30.37 25.49
N GLN A 576 -11.57 -30.44 26.80
CA GLN A 576 -11.40 -31.72 27.51
C GLN A 576 -12.69 -32.56 27.49
N GLU A 577 -13.85 -31.92 27.69
CA GLU A 577 -15.15 -32.58 27.60
C GLU A 577 -15.45 -33.08 26.19
N ILE A 578 -15.10 -32.31 25.15
CA ILE A 578 -15.23 -32.70 23.75
C ILE A 578 -14.38 -33.93 23.44
N GLU A 579 -13.12 -33.97 23.87
CA GLU A 579 -12.24 -35.13 23.69
C GLU A 579 -12.79 -36.38 24.37
N THR A 580 -13.35 -36.22 25.58
CA THR A 580 -13.85 -37.33 26.39
C THR A 580 -15.18 -37.87 25.86
N ASN A 581 -16.11 -36.98 25.54
CA ASN A 581 -17.49 -37.32 25.20
C ASN A 581 -17.75 -37.37 23.69
N LYS A 582 -16.78 -36.98 22.86
CA LYS A 582 -16.89 -36.81 21.39
C LYS A 582 -18.07 -35.91 20.98
N THR A 583 -18.37 -34.88 21.79
CA THR A 583 -19.48 -33.95 21.57
C THR A 583 -19.06 -32.74 20.74
N SER A 584 -20.04 -32.02 20.19
CA SER A 584 -19.82 -30.78 19.46
C SER A 584 -20.29 -29.56 20.26
N VAL A 585 -19.44 -28.54 20.40
CA VAL A 585 -19.80 -27.25 20.99
C VAL A 585 -20.03 -26.21 19.89
N ARG A 586 -21.14 -25.48 19.96
CA ARG A 586 -21.55 -24.49 18.94
C ARG A 586 -21.81 -23.17 19.63
N ARG A 587 -21.04 -22.14 19.30
CA ARG A 587 -21.04 -20.89 20.09
C ARG A 587 -20.81 -19.63 19.28
N VAL A 588 -21.54 -18.57 19.63
CA VAL A 588 -21.31 -17.20 19.18
C VAL A 588 -20.74 -16.35 20.32
N VAL A 589 -19.60 -15.72 20.08
CA VAL A 589 -18.94 -14.82 21.02
C VAL A 589 -19.14 -13.38 20.59
N TYR A 590 -19.81 -12.60 21.43
CA TYR A 590 -20.20 -11.23 21.11
C TYR A 590 -19.81 -10.25 22.22
N GLY A 591 -19.84 -8.96 21.92
CA GLY A 591 -19.48 -7.89 22.86
C GLY A 591 -18.91 -6.66 22.17
N GLU A 592 -18.51 -5.66 22.95
CA GLU A 592 -18.03 -4.38 22.46
C GLU A 592 -16.68 -4.46 21.74
N ARG A 593 -16.40 -3.52 20.83
CA ARG A 593 -15.11 -3.46 20.13
C ARG A 593 -13.96 -3.42 21.14
N GLY A 594 -12.95 -4.26 20.94
CA GLY A 594 -11.76 -4.29 21.81
C GLY A 594 -11.92 -5.11 23.09
N SER A 595 -13.04 -5.82 23.30
CA SER A 595 -13.21 -6.68 24.49
C SER A 595 -12.42 -8.00 24.49
N GLY A 596 -11.73 -8.34 23.39
CA GLY A 596 -10.86 -9.53 23.31
C GLY A 596 -11.48 -10.77 22.64
N LYS A 597 -12.65 -10.67 22.00
CA LYS A 597 -13.33 -11.82 21.34
C LYS A 597 -12.46 -12.57 20.32
N SER A 598 -11.82 -11.85 19.40
CA SER A 598 -10.93 -12.49 18.41
C SER A 598 -9.64 -13.03 19.05
N VAL A 599 -9.24 -12.51 20.23
CA VAL A 599 -8.15 -13.10 21.02
C VAL A 599 -8.62 -14.43 21.63
N LEU A 600 -9.85 -14.50 22.15
CA LEU A 600 -10.42 -15.74 22.66
C LEU A 600 -10.54 -16.82 21.57
N ALA A 601 -10.97 -16.45 20.36
CA ALA A 601 -10.96 -17.36 19.21
C ALA A 601 -9.53 -17.77 18.79
N LEU A 602 -8.55 -16.87 18.91
CA LEU A 602 -7.13 -17.19 18.71
C LEU A 602 -6.63 -18.18 19.76
N GLN A 603 -6.99 -18.01 21.03
CA GLN A 603 -6.67 -18.92 22.12
C GLN A 603 -7.27 -20.31 21.84
N ALA A 604 -8.55 -20.41 21.48
CA ALA A 604 -9.18 -21.69 21.12
C ALA A 604 -8.40 -22.43 20.02
N LYS A 605 -7.97 -21.72 18.97
CA LYS A 605 -7.12 -22.30 17.90
C LYS A 605 -5.74 -22.72 18.41
N ALA A 606 -5.11 -21.93 19.29
CA ALA A 606 -3.83 -22.26 19.88
C ALA A 606 -3.91 -23.55 20.72
N MET A 607 -4.96 -23.66 21.56
CA MET A 607 -5.26 -24.86 22.35
C MET A 607 -5.49 -26.08 21.45
N ALA A 608 -6.25 -25.91 20.37
CA ALA A 608 -6.55 -26.94 19.39
C ALA A 608 -5.28 -27.49 18.75
N LEU A 609 -4.38 -26.60 18.29
CA LEU A 609 -3.11 -27.00 17.70
C LEU A 609 -2.21 -27.75 18.69
N LEU A 610 -2.13 -27.29 19.94
CA LEU A 610 -1.38 -27.98 21.02
C LEU A 610 -1.94 -29.37 21.31
N LYS A 611 -3.27 -29.53 21.26
CA LYS A 611 -3.96 -30.82 21.47
C LYS A 611 -4.00 -31.70 20.21
N GLY A 612 -3.45 -31.26 19.08
CA GLY A 612 -3.45 -32.03 17.85
C GLY A 612 -4.81 -32.08 17.12
N TRP A 613 -5.68 -31.10 17.33
CA TRP A 613 -6.95 -30.92 16.62
C TRP A 613 -6.74 -30.24 15.26
N ILE A 614 -7.70 -30.42 14.35
CA ILE A 614 -7.70 -29.69 13.07
C ILE A 614 -8.31 -28.30 13.26
N VAL A 615 -7.59 -27.27 12.82
CA VAL A 615 -8.04 -25.88 12.81
C VAL A 615 -8.43 -25.43 11.42
N VAL A 616 -9.67 -24.97 11.30
CA VAL A 616 -10.20 -24.25 10.13
C VAL A 616 -10.61 -22.85 10.58
N HIS A 617 -10.16 -21.81 9.88
CA HIS A 617 -10.43 -20.44 10.26
C HIS A 617 -10.73 -19.56 9.05
N ILE A 618 -11.78 -18.74 9.17
CA ILE A 618 -12.07 -17.65 8.25
C ILE A 618 -11.83 -16.33 9.00
N PRO A 619 -10.77 -15.57 8.62
CA PRO A 619 -10.33 -14.41 9.39
C PRO A 619 -11.25 -13.20 9.25
N GLU A 620 -12.07 -13.11 8.21
CA GLU A 620 -13.00 -11.99 8.04
C GLU A 620 -14.19 -12.47 7.20
N ALA A 621 -15.35 -12.66 7.83
CA ALA A 621 -16.53 -13.16 7.13
C ALA A 621 -16.95 -12.26 5.97
N LYS A 622 -16.67 -10.94 6.05
CA LYS A 622 -16.96 -10.00 4.97
C LYS A 622 -16.31 -10.40 3.65
N GLU A 623 -15.14 -11.04 3.66
CA GLU A 623 -14.44 -11.46 2.43
C GLU A 623 -15.27 -12.46 1.61
N LEU A 624 -16.13 -13.25 2.25
CA LEU A 624 -16.99 -14.22 1.58
C LEU A 624 -18.08 -13.59 0.74
N ILE A 625 -18.42 -12.31 0.93
CA ILE A 625 -19.61 -11.68 0.34
C ILE A 625 -19.32 -10.44 -0.52
N LEU A 626 -18.04 -10.09 -0.71
CA LEU A 626 -17.64 -8.82 -1.33
C LEU A 626 -17.77 -8.77 -2.86
N GLY A 627 -18.07 -9.88 -3.53
CA GLY A 627 -18.21 -9.88 -4.99
C GLY A 627 -16.86 -9.82 -5.73
N ASN A 628 -15.74 -10.05 -5.05
CA ASN A 628 -14.38 -9.85 -5.57
C ASN A 628 -13.65 -11.14 -5.96
N SER A 629 -14.30 -12.31 -5.84
CA SER A 629 -13.75 -13.60 -6.25
C SER A 629 -14.68 -14.31 -7.23
N SER A 630 -14.17 -15.24 -8.02
CA SER A 630 -15.02 -16.04 -8.92
C SER A 630 -16.05 -16.84 -8.12
N TYR A 631 -17.24 -17.03 -8.68
CA TYR A 631 -18.26 -17.92 -8.14
C TYR A 631 -18.96 -18.65 -9.29
N ALA A 632 -19.51 -19.82 -8.99
CA ALA A 632 -20.26 -20.63 -9.95
C ALA A 632 -21.38 -21.40 -9.22
N PRO A 633 -22.50 -21.71 -9.88
CA PRO A 633 -23.48 -22.65 -9.34
C PRO A 633 -22.81 -23.98 -8.98
N SER A 634 -23.22 -24.57 -7.86
CA SER A 634 -22.81 -25.92 -7.47
C SER A 634 -23.77 -26.97 -8.06
N ASN A 635 -23.45 -28.25 -7.85
CA ASN A 635 -24.36 -29.36 -8.18
C ASN A 635 -25.63 -29.35 -7.32
N GLU A 636 -25.62 -28.67 -6.17
CA GLU A 636 -26.81 -28.45 -5.35
C GLU A 636 -27.57 -27.21 -5.86
N PRO A 637 -28.87 -27.34 -6.22
CA PRO A 637 -29.67 -26.22 -6.70
C PRO A 637 -29.71 -25.05 -5.71
N GLY A 638 -29.49 -23.85 -6.23
CA GLY A 638 -29.50 -22.62 -5.44
C GLY A 638 -28.28 -22.40 -4.56
N VAL A 639 -27.24 -23.25 -4.64
CA VAL A 639 -25.98 -23.08 -3.91
C VAL A 639 -24.85 -22.69 -4.86
N TYR A 640 -23.98 -21.81 -4.40
CA TYR A 640 -22.88 -21.25 -5.20
C TYR A 640 -21.51 -21.56 -4.59
N ASN A 641 -20.64 -22.15 -5.39
CA ASN A 641 -19.23 -22.40 -5.09
C ASN A 641 -18.39 -21.14 -5.30
N GLN A 642 -17.30 -21.01 -4.53
CA GLN A 642 -16.32 -19.92 -4.65
C GLN A 642 -14.91 -20.51 -4.88
N PRO A 643 -14.59 -20.99 -6.10
CA PRO A 643 -13.40 -21.81 -6.39
C PRO A 643 -12.09 -21.24 -5.86
N HIS A 644 -11.79 -19.97 -6.17
CA HIS A 644 -10.55 -19.31 -5.76
C HIS A 644 -10.47 -19.07 -4.25
N PHE A 645 -11.60 -18.77 -3.59
CA PHE A 645 -11.64 -18.64 -2.14
C PHE A 645 -11.40 -20.01 -1.48
N THR A 646 -12.07 -21.05 -1.99
CA THR A 646 -11.92 -22.42 -1.50
C THR A 646 -10.48 -22.92 -1.65
N ALA A 647 -9.82 -22.66 -2.78
CA ALA A 647 -8.41 -23.00 -2.98
C ALA A 647 -7.50 -22.31 -1.95
N ALA A 648 -7.70 -21.00 -1.73
CA ALA A 648 -6.95 -20.27 -0.71
C ALA A 648 -7.18 -20.84 0.70
N LEU A 649 -8.43 -21.17 1.05
CA LEU A 649 -8.78 -21.79 2.33
C LEU A 649 -8.14 -23.18 2.50
N LEU A 650 -8.16 -24.02 1.47
CA LEU A 650 -7.47 -25.31 1.47
C LEU A 650 -5.96 -25.15 1.70
N GLY A 651 -5.36 -24.14 1.09
CA GLY A 651 -3.95 -23.81 1.32
C GLY A 651 -3.66 -23.40 2.76
N GLN A 652 -4.57 -22.66 3.40
CA GLN A 652 -4.46 -22.31 4.82
C GLN A 652 -4.63 -23.53 5.72
N ILE A 653 -5.63 -24.39 5.44
CA ILE A 653 -5.88 -25.62 6.18
C ILE A 653 -4.66 -26.55 6.11
N ALA A 654 -4.11 -26.77 4.93
CA ALA A 654 -2.95 -27.64 4.73
C ALA A 654 -1.73 -27.15 5.52
N LYS A 655 -1.42 -25.85 5.44
CA LYS A 655 -0.27 -25.24 6.13
C LYS A 655 -0.43 -25.23 7.65
N ALA A 656 -1.60 -24.83 8.15
CA ALA A 656 -1.85 -24.72 9.58
C ALA A 656 -1.85 -26.08 10.28
N ASN A 657 -2.30 -27.13 9.58
CA ASN A 657 -2.48 -28.46 10.17
C ASN A 657 -1.46 -29.49 9.66
N HIS A 658 -0.35 -29.04 9.07
CA HIS A 658 0.62 -29.91 8.41
C HIS A 658 1.08 -31.09 9.30
N THR A 659 1.37 -30.83 10.58
CA THR A 659 1.82 -31.84 11.56
C THR A 659 0.85 -33.00 11.73
N ILE A 660 -0.45 -32.76 11.53
CA ILE A 660 -1.52 -33.75 11.69
C ILE A 660 -1.91 -34.33 10.33
N LEU A 661 -2.18 -33.47 9.34
CA LEU A 661 -2.67 -33.88 8.02
C LEU A 661 -1.64 -34.69 7.20
N SER A 662 -0.33 -34.53 7.47
CA SER A 662 0.73 -35.34 6.83
C SER A 662 0.72 -36.80 7.30
N LYS A 663 0.15 -37.08 8.48
CA LYS A 663 0.03 -38.42 9.06
C LYS A 663 -1.27 -39.10 8.66
N LEU A 664 -2.32 -38.32 8.40
CA LEU A 664 -3.60 -38.83 7.95
C LEU A 664 -3.58 -39.12 6.44
N ARG A 665 -4.20 -40.22 6.03
CA ARG A 665 -4.31 -40.67 4.64
C ARG A 665 -5.77 -40.69 4.21
N LEU A 666 -6.02 -40.56 2.91
CA LEU A 666 -7.33 -40.86 2.34
C LEU A 666 -7.73 -42.28 2.72
N SER A 667 -8.94 -42.43 3.27
CA SER A 667 -9.48 -43.73 3.68
C SER A 667 -10.69 -44.15 2.85
N ARG A 668 -11.22 -43.23 2.03
CA ARG A 668 -12.41 -43.46 1.20
C ARG A 668 -12.11 -43.13 -0.26
N LYS A 669 -12.88 -43.77 -1.16
CA LYS A 669 -12.91 -43.40 -2.56
C LYS A 669 -13.83 -42.18 -2.72
N HIS A 670 -13.31 -41.13 -3.35
CA HIS A 670 -14.06 -39.90 -3.65
C HIS A 670 -14.30 -39.81 -5.15
N GLU A 671 -15.48 -39.35 -5.54
CA GLU A 671 -15.78 -39.00 -6.93
C GLU A 671 -15.19 -37.62 -7.21
N LEU A 672 -14.03 -37.61 -7.85
CA LEU A 672 -13.30 -36.41 -8.22
C LEU A 672 -13.16 -36.33 -9.73
N SER A 673 -13.15 -35.12 -10.26
CA SER A 673 -12.87 -34.83 -11.67
C SER A 673 -11.45 -35.23 -12.12
N ILE A 674 -10.55 -35.52 -11.17
CA ILE A 674 -9.16 -35.92 -11.42
C ILE A 674 -8.81 -37.26 -10.76
N PRO A 675 -7.87 -38.03 -11.34
CA PRO A 675 -7.35 -39.22 -10.69
C PRO A 675 -6.46 -38.84 -9.49
N VAL A 676 -6.70 -39.47 -8.34
CA VAL A 676 -5.92 -39.26 -7.11
C VAL A 676 -5.35 -40.58 -6.61
N GLN A 677 -4.10 -40.54 -6.14
CA GLN A 677 -3.42 -41.71 -5.56
C GLN A 677 -4.14 -42.16 -4.27
N SER A 678 -4.43 -43.45 -4.15
CA SER A 678 -5.21 -44.02 -3.04
C SER A 678 -4.56 -43.86 -1.65
N ASN A 679 -3.23 -43.69 -1.57
CA ASN A 679 -2.49 -43.53 -0.31
C ASN A 679 -1.90 -42.11 -0.14
N ILE A 680 -2.49 -41.10 -0.75
CA ILE A 680 -2.07 -39.71 -0.55
C ILE A 680 -2.37 -39.24 0.88
N SER A 681 -1.49 -38.44 1.45
CA SER A 681 -1.73 -37.76 2.73
C SER A 681 -2.76 -36.65 2.58
N LEU A 682 -3.54 -36.39 3.64
CA LEU A 682 -4.56 -35.34 3.61
C LEU A 682 -3.94 -33.95 3.43
N ASP A 683 -2.68 -33.74 3.82
CA ASP A 683 -1.97 -32.48 3.57
C ASP A 683 -1.73 -32.25 2.08
N ARG A 684 -1.19 -33.25 1.37
CA ARG A 684 -0.97 -33.20 -0.08
C ARG A 684 -2.30 -33.12 -0.82
N PHE A 685 -3.30 -33.86 -0.38
CA PHE A 685 -4.65 -33.81 -0.94
C PHE A 685 -5.26 -32.40 -0.86
N ALA A 686 -5.18 -31.77 0.32
CA ALA A 686 -5.60 -30.37 0.47
C ALA A 686 -4.76 -29.41 -0.39
N MET A 687 -3.46 -29.66 -0.55
CA MET A 687 -2.59 -28.83 -1.39
C MET A 687 -2.89 -28.93 -2.88
N MET A 688 -3.36 -30.08 -3.37
CA MET A 688 -3.82 -30.20 -4.75
C MET A 688 -4.96 -29.21 -5.05
N GLY A 689 -5.98 -29.16 -4.18
CA GLY A 689 -7.09 -28.21 -4.34
C GLY A 689 -6.71 -26.75 -4.05
N ALA A 690 -5.58 -26.51 -3.39
CA ALA A 690 -5.07 -25.17 -3.20
C ALA A 690 -4.29 -24.63 -4.42
N GLN A 691 -3.74 -25.53 -5.25
CA GLN A 691 -3.01 -25.19 -6.47
C GLN A 691 -3.94 -25.05 -7.68
N ASP A 692 -5.09 -25.71 -7.65
CA ASP A 692 -6.05 -25.72 -8.74
C ASP A 692 -7.45 -25.31 -8.25
N PRO A 693 -7.90 -24.07 -8.55
CA PRO A 693 -9.23 -23.60 -8.22
C PRO A 693 -10.37 -24.46 -8.79
N GLU A 694 -10.22 -25.07 -9.96
CA GLU A 694 -11.33 -25.78 -10.63
C GLU A 694 -11.82 -26.99 -9.81
N ILE A 695 -10.87 -27.69 -9.18
CA ILE A 695 -11.14 -28.87 -8.35
C ILE A 695 -11.25 -28.55 -6.86
N ALA A 696 -11.02 -27.30 -6.46
CA ALA A 696 -10.90 -26.91 -5.05
C ALA A 696 -12.15 -27.21 -4.23
N CYS A 697 -13.34 -27.01 -4.80
CA CYS A 697 -14.60 -27.30 -4.11
C CYS A 697 -14.85 -28.80 -3.91
N GLU A 698 -14.50 -29.62 -4.89
CA GLU A 698 -14.57 -31.09 -4.80
C GLU A 698 -13.62 -31.60 -3.71
N ILE A 699 -12.36 -31.12 -3.73
CA ILE A 699 -11.35 -31.48 -2.74
C ILE A 699 -11.74 -31.01 -1.34
N TYR A 700 -12.33 -29.83 -1.19
CA TYR A 700 -12.82 -29.34 0.10
C TYR A 700 -13.91 -30.26 0.68
N ASN A 701 -14.90 -30.64 -0.12
CA ASN A 701 -15.97 -31.54 0.32
C ASN A 701 -15.43 -32.93 0.68
N ALA A 702 -14.54 -33.48 -0.17
CA ALA A 702 -13.88 -34.76 0.08
C ALA A 702 -13.03 -34.72 1.35
N LEU A 703 -12.23 -33.66 1.55
CA LEU A 703 -11.41 -33.46 2.75
C LEU A 703 -12.29 -33.44 4.01
N TRP A 704 -13.41 -32.72 4.00
CA TRP A 704 -14.33 -32.71 5.15
C TRP A 704 -14.97 -34.07 5.42
N SER A 705 -15.30 -34.83 4.38
CA SER A 705 -15.80 -36.20 4.55
C SER A 705 -14.76 -37.15 5.15
N GLU A 706 -13.48 -36.89 4.91
CA GLU A 706 -12.36 -37.62 5.52
C GLU A 706 -12.14 -37.20 6.97
N LEU A 707 -12.18 -35.89 7.27
CA LEU A 707 -12.02 -35.37 8.64
C LEU A 707 -13.17 -35.81 9.57
N THR A 708 -14.36 -35.99 9.01
CA THR A 708 -15.55 -36.44 9.74
C THR A 708 -15.81 -37.94 9.58
N ALA A 709 -14.89 -38.70 9.00
CA ALA A 709 -14.98 -40.16 9.00
C ALA A 709 -14.96 -40.68 10.44
N PRO A 710 -15.78 -41.69 10.81
CA PRO A 710 -15.71 -42.32 12.12
C PRO A 710 -14.30 -42.85 12.38
N SER A 711 -13.74 -42.52 13.54
CA SER A 711 -12.47 -43.09 13.99
C SER A 711 -12.61 -44.61 14.18
N GLN A 712 -11.71 -45.39 13.58
CA GLN A 712 -11.60 -46.83 13.81
C GLN A 712 -10.39 -47.07 14.73
N ASP A 713 -10.66 -47.42 15.99
CA ASP A 713 -9.61 -47.71 16.98
C ASP A 713 -8.91 -49.03 16.59
N GLY A 714 -7.59 -49.00 16.37
CA GLY A 714 -6.77 -50.18 16.08
C GLY A 714 -6.11 -50.24 14.69
N GLU A 715 -6.61 -49.52 13.68
CA GLU A 715 -6.06 -49.53 12.30
C GLU A 715 -5.30 -48.24 11.91
N GLY A 716 -4.98 -47.37 12.86
CA GLY A 716 -4.22 -46.13 12.59
C GLY A 716 -5.03 -45.01 11.90
N LEU A 717 -6.36 -45.10 11.88
CA LEU A 717 -7.29 -44.15 11.25
C LEU A 717 -8.03 -43.23 12.22
N SER A 718 -7.49 -42.97 13.43
CA SER A 718 -8.10 -42.03 14.38
C SER A 718 -8.17 -40.62 13.81
N ARG A 719 -9.37 -40.03 13.75
CA ARG A 719 -9.63 -38.69 13.24
C ARG A 719 -9.77 -37.73 14.42
N PRO A 720 -8.90 -36.72 14.54
CA PRO A 720 -8.94 -35.81 15.68
C PRO A 720 -10.15 -34.84 15.58
N PRO A 721 -10.55 -34.22 16.70
CA PRO A 721 -11.61 -33.23 16.69
C PRO A 721 -11.27 -32.00 15.82
N VAL A 722 -12.31 -31.27 15.39
CA VAL A 722 -12.17 -30.09 14.52
C VAL A 722 -12.63 -28.83 15.22
N VAL A 723 -11.84 -27.76 15.12
CA VAL A 723 -12.24 -26.38 15.48
C VAL A 723 -12.44 -25.58 14.19
N PHE A 724 -13.67 -25.12 13.95
CA PHE A 724 -13.99 -24.21 12.84
C PHE A 724 -14.41 -22.85 13.41
N THR A 725 -13.58 -21.83 13.17
CA THR A 725 -13.81 -20.47 13.66
C THR A 725 -14.03 -19.45 12.54
N ILE A 726 -14.91 -18.48 12.76
CA ILE A 726 -15.11 -17.33 11.85
C ILE A 726 -15.19 -16.03 12.65
N ASP A 727 -14.53 -14.98 12.14
CA ASP A 727 -14.63 -13.64 12.72
C ASP A 727 -15.62 -12.76 11.94
N SER A 728 -16.30 -11.86 12.66
CA SER A 728 -17.24 -10.88 12.13
C SER A 728 -18.48 -11.49 11.46
N VAL A 729 -19.06 -12.52 12.08
CA VAL A 729 -20.11 -13.37 11.48
C VAL A 729 -21.35 -12.59 11.02
N ALA A 730 -21.66 -11.43 11.61
CA ALA A 730 -22.81 -10.63 11.18
C ALA A 730 -22.73 -10.17 9.70
N HIS A 731 -21.53 -10.10 9.11
CA HIS A 731 -21.38 -9.73 7.71
C HIS A 731 -21.98 -10.76 6.73
N ILE A 732 -22.10 -12.02 7.14
CA ILE A 732 -22.62 -13.13 6.31
C ILE A 732 -24.07 -13.51 6.67
N MET A 733 -24.78 -12.65 7.42
CA MET A 733 -26.19 -12.78 7.78
C MET A 733 -27.10 -11.93 6.87
N ARG A 734 -26.70 -11.76 5.61
CA ARG A 734 -27.36 -10.85 4.64
C ARG A 734 -27.03 -11.25 3.20
N ASP A 735 -27.60 -10.52 2.25
CA ASP A 735 -27.24 -10.62 0.85
C ASP A 735 -25.78 -10.28 0.57
N SER A 736 -25.19 -11.07 -0.32
CA SER A 736 -23.85 -10.85 -0.84
C SER A 736 -23.86 -9.92 -2.05
N ALA A 737 -22.68 -9.47 -2.47
CA ALA A 737 -22.51 -8.73 -3.73
C ALA A 737 -22.50 -9.66 -4.97
N TYR A 738 -22.57 -10.98 -4.79
CA TYR A 738 -22.71 -11.93 -5.89
C TYR A 738 -24.17 -11.96 -6.37
N MET A 739 -24.38 -12.24 -7.65
CA MET A 739 -25.69 -12.21 -8.29
C MET A 739 -26.06 -13.60 -8.83
N ASN A 740 -27.31 -14.00 -8.72
CA ASN A 740 -27.78 -15.24 -9.35
C ASN A 740 -28.02 -15.03 -10.86
N ALA A 741 -28.50 -16.08 -11.54
CA ALA A 741 -28.81 -16.02 -12.97
C ALA A 741 -29.89 -14.98 -13.33
N ASP A 742 -30.76 -14.66 -12.38
CA ASP A 742 -31.83 -13.66 -12.50
C ASP A 742 -31.39 -12.24 -12.06
N VAL A 743 -30.08 -12.03 -11.88
CA VAL A 743 -29.48 -10.75 -11.46
C VAL A 743 -29.98 -10.27 -10.09
N GLN A 744 -30.41 -11.20 -9.24
CA GLN A 744 -30.75 -10.93 -7.84
C GLN A 744 -29.54 -11.22 -6.94
N PRO A 745 -29.32 -10.41 -5.88
CA PRO A 745 -28.29 -10.70 -4.89
C PRO A 745 -28.43 -12.11 -4.32
N ILE A 746 -27.34 -12.87 -4.31
CA ILE A 746 -27.30 -14.18 -3.67
C ILE A 746 -27.21 -13.97 -2.16
N HIS A 747 -28.15 -14.53 -1.41
CA HIS A 747 -28.07 -14.51 0.05
C HIS A 747 -26.79 -15.21 0.51
N ALA A 748 -26.05 -14.68 1.47
CA ALA A 748 -24.77 -15.26 1.87
C ALA A 748 -24.89 -16.73 2.32
N HIS A 749 -26.03 -17.13 2.89
CA HIS A 749 -26.32 -18.50 3.31
C HIS A 749 -26.38 -19.51 2.14
N ASP A 750 -26.47 -19.03 0.91
CA ASP A 750 -26.49 -19.84 -0.31
C ASP A 750 -25.08 -19.98 -0.93
N LEU A 751 -24.06 -19.36 -0.34
CA LEU A 751 -22.65 -19.62 -0.68
C LEU A 751 -22.19 -20.91 0.03
N ALA A 752 -21.58 -21.85 -0.70
CA ALA A 752 -21.29 -23.20 -0.23
C ALA A 752 -20.49 -23.23 1.09
N ILE A 753 -19.45 -22.41 1.23
CA ILE A 753 -18.63 -22.34 2.46
C ILE A 753 -19.43 -21.78 3.64
N VAL A 754 -20.24 -20.75 3.41
CA VAL A 754 -21.11 -20.14 4.43
C VAL A 754 -22.19 -21.13 4.87
N LYS A 755 -22.85 -21.78 3.91
CA LYS A 755 -23.85 -22.81 4.15
C LYS A 755 -23.28 -23.95 4.98
N HIS A 756 -22.09 -24.43 4.63
CA HIS A 756 -21.41 -25.49 5.37
C HIS A 756 -21.11 -25.07 6.82
N PHE A 757 -20.54 -23.88 7.02
CA PHE A 757 -20.29 -23.34 8.36
C PHE A 757 -21.59 -23.25 9.18
N PHE A 758 -22.68 -22.77 8.59
CA PHE A 758 -23.96 -22.64 9.28
C PHE A 758 -24.68 -23.96 9.52
N ASN A 759 -24.48 -24.97 8.68
CA ASN A 759 -24.98 -26.32 8.96
C ASN A 759 -24.30 -26.89 10.21
N LEU A 760 -22.99 -26.66 10.37
CA LEU A 760 -22.26 -27.04 11.58
C LEU A 760 -22.69 -26.19 12.80
N LEU A 761 -22.80 -24.87 12.65
CA LEU A 761 -23.18 -23.97 13.75
C LEU A 761 -24.60 -24.24 14.25
N SER A 762 -25.55 -24.47 13.34
CA SER A 762 -26.95 -24.78 13.69
C SER A 762 -27.16 -26.24 14.13
N GLY A 763 -26.13 -27.10 14.00
CA GLY A 763 -26.20 -28.53 14.33
C GLY A 763 -26.98 -29.38 13.33
N LYS A 764 -27.26 -28.85 12.13
CA LYS A 764 -27.79 -29.66 11.01
C LYS A 764 -26.77 -30.68 10.53
N GLN A 765 -25.49 -30.39 10.69
CA GLN A 765 -24.37 -31.29 10.42
C GLN A 765 -23.56 -31.48 11.71
N ASN A 766 -23.27 -32.74 12.03
CA ASN A 766 -22.57 -33.11 13.26
C ASN A 766 -21.08 -33.33 13.02
N LEU A 767 -20.26 -33.17 14.07
CA LEU A 767 -18.86 -33.59 14.09
C LEU A 767 -18.73 -34.88 14.92
N PRO A 768 -18.67 -36.07 14.28
CA PRO A 768 -18.74 -37.35 14.99
C PRO A 768 -17.52 -37.67 15.85
N ASN A 769 -16.38 -37.04 15.57
CA ASN A 769 -15.16 -37.15 16.38
C ASN A 769 -15.04 -36.03 17.43
N GLY A 770 -16.13 -35.28 17.65
CA GLY A 770 -16.14 -34.08 18.47
C GLY A 770 -15.58 -32.85 17.75
N GLY A 771 -15.88 -31.67 18.30
CA GLY A 771 -15.31 -30.43 17.79
C GLY A 771 -16.01 -29.17 18.29
N MET A 772 -15.56 -28.03 17.78
CA MET A 772 -16.03 -26.72 18.21
C MET A 772 -16.28 -25.80 17.01
N ILE A 773 -17.49 -25.25 16.94
CA ILE A 773 -17.87 -24.25 15.95
C ILE A 773 -18.01 -22.91 16.67
N PHE A 774 -17.16 -21.95 16.30
CA PHE A 774 -16.98 -20.71 17.04
C PHE A 774 -17.10 -19.49 16.12
N ALA A 775 -18.15 -18.70 16.28
CA ALA A 775 -18.30 -17.44 15.56
C ALA A 775 -18.00 -16.27 16.49
N THR A 776 -17.28 -15.26 16.03
CA THR A 776 -17.12 -14.00 16.77
C THR A 776 -17.85 -12.85 16.08
N ASP A 777 -18.37 -11.92 16.87
CA ASP A 777 -19.00 -10.71 16.36
C ASP A 777 -18.73 -9.49 17.24
N SER A 778 -18.48 -8.34 16.61
CA SER A 778 -18.31 -7.06 17.29
C SER A 778 -19.56 -6.21 17.12
N GLY A 779 -20.20 -5.87 18.24
CA GLY A 779 -21.37 -4.97 18.22
C GLY A 779 -21.10 -3.61 17.57
N SER A 780 -19.83 -3.20 17.45
CA SER A 780 -19.42 -1.94 16.82
C SER A 780 -18.85 -2.16 15.40
N ASN A 781 -19.23 -1.30 14.45
CA ASN A 781 -18.77 -1.25 13.04
C ASN A 781 -19.17 -2.43 12.12
N ARG A 782 -20.21 -3.18 12.49
CA ARG A 782 -20.84 -4.21 11.63
C ARG A 782 -22.13 -3.69 10.98
N PRO A 783 -22.66 -4.33 9.92
CA PRO A 783 -23.99 -4.01 9.39
C PRO A 783 -25.08 -4.24 10.46
N SER A 784 -26.15 -3.44 10.39
CA SER A 784 -27.34 -3.67 11.22
C SER A 784 -28.08 -4.90 10.70
N ILE A 785 -28.17 -5.95 11.52
CA ILE A 785 -28.86 -7.20 11.21
C ILE A 785 -29.84 -7.51 12.34
N PRO A 786 -31.07 -6.94 12.30
CA PRO A 786 -32.03 -7.05 13.40
C PRO A 786 -32.36 -8.49 13.81
N GLY A 787 -32.48 -9.40 12.85
CA GLY A 787 -32.75 -10.82 13.13
C GLY A 787 -31.62 -11.50 13.92
N PHE A 788 -30.38 -11.30 13.51
CA PHE A 788 -29.21 -11.82 14.24
C PHE A 788 -29.11 -11.21 15.65
N ASP A 789 -29.36 -9.91 15.78
CA ASP A 789 -29.28 -9.20 17.07
C ASP A 789 -30.32 -9.70 18.05
N HIS A 790 -31.54 -9.89 17.57
CA HIS A 790 -32.62 -10.49 18.34
C HIS A 790 -32.28 -11.93 18.76
N ALA A 791 -31.76 -12.75 17.84
CA ALA A 791 -31.40 -14.13 18.15
C ALA A 791 -30.26 -14.25 19.17
N VAL A 792 -29.24 -13.40 19.08
CA VAL A 792 -28.16 -13.31 20.09
C VAL A 792 -28.74 -12.87 21.44
N ALA A 793 -29.59 -11.84 21.47
CA ALA A 793 -30.20 -11.34 22.70
C ALA A 793 -31.13 -12.38 23.35
N ARG A 794 -31.92 -13.08 22.55
CA ARG A 794 -32.78 -14.20 22.98
C ARG A 794 -31.95 -15.31 23.62
N ASN A 795 -30.91 -15.79 22.94
CA ASN A 795 -30.08 -16.87 23.47
C ASN A 795 -29.34 -16.44 24.74
N ALA A 796 -28.91 -15.17 24.84
CA ALA A 796 -28.29 -14.62 26.04
C ALA A 796 -29.27 -14.56 27.22
N ALA A 797 -30.52 -14.16 26.99
CA ALA A 797 -31.57 -14.16 28.00
C ALA A 797 -31.87 -15.59 28.49
N LEU A 798 -32.02 -16.54 27.57
CA LEU A 798 -32.26 -17.95 27.88
C LEU A 798 -31.11 -18.57 28.71
N ALA A 799 -29.85 -18.30 28.34
CA ALA A 799 -28.68 -18.75 29.11
C ALA A 799 -28.66 -18.19 30.54
N GLN A 800 -29.20 -16.97 30.74
CA GLN A 800 -29.34 -16.33 32.05
C GLN A 800 -30.66 -16.66 32.77
N LYS A 801 -31.49 -17.55 32.20
CA LYS A 801 -32.86 -17.85 32.69
C LYS A 801 -33.74 -16.61 32.86
N LYS A 802 -33.60 -15.63 31.95
CA LYS A 802 -34.39 -14.41 31.87
C LYS A 802 -35.42 -14.51 30.73
N GLU A 803 -36.45 -13.67 30.79
CA GLU A 803 -37.44 -13.55 29.72
C GLU A 803 -36.78 -13.10 28.41
N ALA A 804 -37.11 -13.77 27.31
CA ALA A 804 -36.59 -13.43 25.99
C ALA A 804 -37.17 -12.10 25.52
N PRO A 805 -36.37 -11.25 24.83
CA PRO A 805 -36.89 -10.02 24.24
C PRO A 805 -37.99 -10.34 23.22
N GLN A 806 -39.05 -9.54 23.18
CA GLN A 806 -40.08 -9.64 22.15
C GLN A 806 -39.56 -9.09 20.81
N TRP A 807 -39.99 -9.69 19.71
CA TRP A 807 -39.69 -9.18 18.37
C TRP A 807 -40.53 -7.94 18.08
N ASP A 808 -39.91 -6.90 17.50
CA ASP A 808 -40.63 -5.73 17.03
C ASP A 808 -41.34 -6.03 15.69
N PRO A 809 -42.68 -6.12 15.65
CA PRO A 809 -43.42 -6.52 14.45
C PRO A 809 -43.25 -5.54 13.28
N TRP A 810 -42.74 -4.33 13.51
CA TRP A 810 -42.54 -3.31 12.49
C TRP A 810 -41.17 -3.38 11.80
N VAL A 811 -40.25 -4.22 12.30
CA VAL A 811 -38.94 -4.43 11.70
C VAL A 811 -39.00 -5.63 10.76
N LYS A 812 -38.55 -5.46 9.51
CA LYS A 812 -38.42 -6.57 8.56
C LYS A 812 -37.33 -7.53 9.04
N VAL A 813 -37.67 -8.81 9.13
CA VAL A 813 -36.76 -9.86 9.61
C VAL A 813 -36.29 -10.74 8.47
N ASP A 814 -34.99 -11.03 8.42
CA ASP A 814 -34.50 -12.22 7.73
C ASP A 814 -34.58 -13.41 8.69
N GLN A 815 -35.53 -14.31 8.42
CA GLN A 815 -35.77 -15.48 9.24
C GLN A 815 -34.56 -16.44 9.24
N ARG A 816 -33.79 -16.50 8.14
CA ARG A 816 -32.61 -17.36 8.04
C ARG A 816 -31.55 -16.99 9.08
N SER A 817 -31.38 -15.70 9.34
CA SER A 817 -30.47 -15.16 10.36
C SER A 817 -30.89 -15.49 11.80
N ILE A 818 -32.18 -15.69 12.06
CA ILE A 818 -32.67 -16.16 13.37
C ILE A 818 -32.48 -17.66 13.50
N ASP A 819 -32.91 -18.40 12.47
CA ASP A 819 -32.99 -19.86 12.53
C ASP A 819 -31.63 -20.52 12.73
N VAL A 820 -30.58 -19.94 12.14
CA VAL A 820 -29.22 -20.46 12.26
C VAL A 820 -28.66 -20.42 13.68
N LEU A 821 -29.21 -19.55 14.55
CA LEU A 821 -28.84 -19.43 15.95
C LEU A 821 -29.79 -20.15 16.90
N ASN A 822 -30.78 -20.88 16.41
CA ASN A 822 -31.64 -21.68 17.28
C ASN A 822 -30.82 -22.77 17.99
N GLY A 823 -30.84 -22.76 19.33
CA GLY A 823 -30.10 -23.71 20.16
C GLY A 823 -28.57 -23.54 20.11
N VAL A 824 -28.07 -22.36 19.71
CA VAL A 824 -26.65 -22.01 19.70
C VAL A 824 -26.30 -21.20 20.96
N ASP A 825 -25.26 -21.62 21.68
CA ASP A 825 -24.82 -20.91 22.88
C ASP A 825 -24.23 -19.54 22.53
N VAL A 826 -24.36 -18.58 23.44
CA VAL A 826 -23.76 -17.26 23.29
C VAL A 826 -22.91 -16.88 24.49
N TRP A 827 -21.75 -16.28 24.23
CA TRP A 827 -20.86 -15.73 25.25
C TRP A 827 -20.68 -14.23 25.04
N GLN A 828 -21.01 -13.45 26.08
CA GLN A 828 -20.77 -12.02 26.09
C GLN A 828 -19.41 -11.71 26.72
N ILE A 829 -18.44 -11.29 25.90
CA ILE A 829 -17.11 -10.89 26.39
C ILE A 829 -17.12 -9.41 26.70
N LYS A 830 -16.95 -9.10 27.99
CA LYS A 830 -16.85 -7.74 28.53
C LYS A 830 -15.38 -7.29 28.63
N GLY A 831 -15.19 -6.03 29.02
CA GLY A 831 -13.89 -5.49 29.41
C GLY A 831 -13.24 -6.32 30.52
N LEU A 832 -11.95 -6.08 30.74
CA LEU A 832 -11.16 -6.72 31.78
C LEU A 832 -11.65 -6.33 33.18
N SER A 833 -11.48 -7.22 34.15
CA SER A 833 -11.51 -6.84 35.57
C SER A 833 -10.33 -5.91 35.90
N ARG A 834 -10.33 -5.33 37.10
CA ARG A 834 -9.20 -4.48 37.55
C ARG A 834 -7.94 -5.31 37.75
N GLU A 835 -8.09 -6.54 38.24
CA GLU A 835 -7.03 -7.51 38.44
C GLU A 835 -6.45 -7.97 37.10
N GLU A 836 -7.32 -8.32 36.14
CA GLU A 836 -6.91 -8.65 34.77
C GLU A 836 -6.17 -7.47 34.09
N ALA A 837 -6.66 -6.25 34.28
CA ALA A 837 -6.01 -5.04 33.76
C ALA A 837 -4.65 -4.80 34.41
N ARG A 838 -4.53 -5.03 35.72
CA ARG A 838 -3.23 -4.98 36.43
C ARG A 838 -2.24 -5.95 35.81
N SER A 839 -2.62 -7.21 35.61
CA SER A 839 -1.73 -8.22 35.03
C SER A 839 -1.19 -7.83 33.66
N ILE A 840 -2.05 -7.23 32.80
CA ILE A 840 -1.59 -6.69 31.52
C ILE A 840 -0.61 -5.53 31.73
N MET A 841 -0.93 -4.57 32.60
CA MET A 841 -0.05 -3.43 32.87
C MET A 841 1.31 -3.85 33.43
N GLU A 842 1.33 -4.85 34.32
CA GLU A 842 2.56 -5.46 34.84
C GLU A 842 3.36 -6.15 33.75
N TYR A 843 2.71 -6.86 32.84
CA TYR A 843 3.37 -7.43 31.66
C TYR A 843 4.04 -6.36 30.79
N TYR A 844 3.35 -5.25 30.51
CA TYR A 844 3.93 -4.11 29.81
C TYR A 844 5.06 -3.43 30.62
N ALA A 845 4.98 -3.39 31.95
CA ALA A 845 6.05 -2.87 32.80
C ALA A 845 7.30 -3.77 32.78
N ARG A 846 7.12 -5.10 32.86
CA ARG A 846 8.21 -6.08 32.74
C ARG A 846 8.92 -6.02 31.39
N SER A 847 8.20 -5.65 30.33
CA SER A 847 8.80 -5.38 29.02
C SER A 847 9.56 -4.04 28.95
N GLY A 848 9.46 -3.17 29.94
CA GLY A 848 10.04 -1.83 29.89
C GLY A 848 9.28 -0.82 29.02
N MET A 849 8.14 -1.21 28.41
CA MET A 849 7.26 -0.30 27.69
C MET A 849 6.44 0.61 28.61
N LEU A 850 6.12 0.15 29.82
CA LEU A 850 5.49 0.98 30.85
C LEU A 850 6.55 1.40 31.89
N ARG A 851 6.91 2.68 31.92
CA ARG A 851 7.90 3.24 32.86
C ARG A 851 7.34 3.55 34.25
N GLN A 852 6.02 3.65 34.39
CA GLN A 852 5.38 3.94 35.67
C GLN A 852 5.23 2.67 36.50
N THR A 853 5.42 2.77 37.82
CA THR A 853 5.15 1.67 38.74
C THR A 853 3.66 1.35 38.73
N VAL A 854 3.33 0.07 38.49
CA VAL A 854 1.94 -0.39 38.54
C VAL A 854 1.46 -0.42 39.98
N ASN A 855 0.59 0.52 40.34
CA ASN A 855 -0.05 0.60 41.65
C ASN A 855 -1.57 0.72 41.50
N ASP A 856 -2.30 0.60 42.61
CA ASP A 856 -3.77 0.57 42.63
C ASP A 856 -4.41 1.80 41.99
N ASN A 857 -3.82 2.98 42.21
CA ASN A 857 -4.29 4.25 41.65
C ASN A 857 -4.15 4.27 40.13
N LEU A 858 -2.98 3.86 39.62
CA LEU A 858 -2.72 3.80 38.18
C LEU A 858 -3.63 2.79 37.49
N VAL A 859 -3.82 1.61 38.09
CA VAL A 859 -4.74 0.58 37.57
C VAL A 859 -6.16 1.11 37.54
N ALA A 860 -6.65 1.71 38.63
CA ALA A 860 -8.01 2.26 38.70
C ALA A 860 -8.23 3.38 37.66
N GLU A 861 -7.26 4.27 37.49
CA GLU A 861 -7.31 5.35 36.49
C GLU A 861 -7.39 4.78 35.07
N LYS A 862 -6.42 3.93 34.67
CA LYS A 862 -6.36 3.41 33.29
C LYS A 862 -7.52 2.47 32.97
N TRP A 863 -7.97 1.68 33.95
CA TRP A 863 -9.16 0.84 33.81
C TRP A 863 -10.42 1.68 33.57
N THR A 864 -10.57 2.79 34.30
CA THR A 864 -11.73 3.69 34.13
C THR A 864 -11.69 4.41 32.79
N LEU A 865 -10.53 4.97 32.42
CA LEU A 865 -10.34 5.68 31.14
C LEU A 865 -10.50 4.77 29.92
N SER A 866 -10.25 3.46 30.06
CA SER A 866 -10.49 2.46 29.01
C SER A 866 -11.95 1.99 28.93
N GLY A 867 -12.90 2.69 29.57
CA GLY A 867 -14.33 2.36 29.50
C GLY A 867 -14.68 1.09 30.27
N GLY A 868 -14.05 0.87 31.43
CA GLY A 868 -14.26 -0.34 32.23
C GLY A 868 -13.42 -1.52 31.76
N GLY A 869 -12.16 -1.26 31.38
CA GLY A 869 -11.19 -2.32 31.05
C GLY A 869 -11.26 -2.83 29.61
N ILE A 870 -11.77 -2.08 28.63
CA ILE A 870 -11.71 -2.52 27.22
C ILE A 870 -10.25 -2.69 26.81
N ILE A 871 -9.82 -3.92 26.53
CA ILE A 871 -8.41 -4.31 26.34
C ILE A 871 -7.71 -3.41 25.33
N GLY A 872 -8.35 -3.16 24.19
CA GLY A 872 -7.74 -2.38 23.12
C GLY A 872 -7.60 -0.89 23.46
N GLU A 873 -8.46 -0.35 24.32
CA GLU A 873 -8.32 1.03 24.81
C GLU A 873 -7.35 1.10 25.98
N LEU A 874 -7.31 0.07 26.84
CA LEU A 874 -6.33 -0.07 27.91
C LEU A 874 -4.91 -0.14 27.36
N GLU A 875 -4.65 -0.98 26.36
CA GLU A 875 -3.35 -1.06 25.66
C GLU A 875 -2.96 0.28 25.04
N LYS A 876 -3.91 0.99 24.41
CA LYS A 876 -3.64 2.33 23.86
C LYS A 876 -3.31 3.35 24.96
N GLY A 877 -4.10 3.38 26.03
CA GLY A 877 -3.92 4.32 27.13
C GLY A 877 -2.69 4.05 28.00
N THR A 878 -2.19 2.81 27.98
CA THR A 878 -1.02 2.37 28.75
C THR A 878 0.29 2.48 27.95
N VAL A 879 0.25 2.27 26.63
CA VAL A 879 1.46 2.20 25.77
C VAL A 879 1.63 3.43 24.86
N LYS A 880 0.54 4.01 24.31
CA LYS A 880 0.62 5.01 23.23
C LYS A 880 0.72 6.47 23.67
N THR A 881 0.75 6.77 24.97
CA THR A 881 0.94 8.15 25.46
C THR A 881 2.39 8.63 25.34
N ARG A 882 3.32 7.78 24.90
CA ARG A 882 4.75 8.10 24.69
C ARG A 882 5.40 7.33 23.53
N ILE A 883 4.67 7.09 22.43
CA ILE A 883 5.29 6.86 21.11
C ILE A 883 4.92 8.01 20.20
#